data_AF-A0A936TLV2-F1
#
_entry.id   AF-A0A936TLV2-F1
#
_cell.length_a   1.000
_cell.length_b   1.000
_cell.length_c   1.000
_cell.angle_alpha   90.00
_cell.angle_beta   90.00
_cell.angle_gamma   90.00
#
_symmetry.space_group_name_H-M   'P 1'
#
loop_
_entity.id
_entity.type
_entity.pdbx_description
1 polymer ?
#
loop_
_entity_poly.entity_id
_entity_poly.type
_entity_poly.pdbx_seq_one_letter_code
_entity_poly.pdbx_strand_id
1 'polypeptide(L)'
;MDKDYYQKDAWKTRLNKMAGNNEQELQNIIPPAYAGKTTADRLDNYAADLARKVRLSFPTRVVARMIEKDELRLGASDTGVKKMNVLTLLKNAEVLGFELGRIPVDAFVKKHEDKIFKEIQPASTLDDAKLEATQSVKKLQRLYQVTPSDEALKVVLDLGFSSAYDITAFTYDGFLTRFGHKFRSREEAQLVYRKSEQVTTVTYNFFTAAKQLESTPPVFAISPPAAVRESARNELIKHYPTMESLFGSLDFCECEHCRSVLSPAAYFVDLLQFLDYDKLVWKDFLDDWKEKHNGEAYQKDWKKQGTNQPQPDEEKTPYHALIERRPDLLHLPLTCENTLTALPYIDVVNEILEYYVAKDKLDEKAARDTGAATTPELLAEPQNVIPEAYDKLKDARYPLALPFDLWLETVRRFFDHFETPLWWVLELFRPADDLFPPAANPEPYYRAAIFAECLGISPSEYGIFTSTNPLTNWFELYGYANEADALAALKSAKMLSRRLGVSYKEMVELVRTGFINPRLDVLVILRKLDVDANELFRYKEQSGYQPFSTEEKEAFEDRLAELTESFNLTLDDAKAQLETAWQTGRVNEILLLADPDTGCSFDLTTLRYADGRDADALVFLKINLFVRLWKKLGWTMEETDRALQVFLPTKSANLHRREHWGSL
;
A
#
# COMPACT_ATOMS: atom_id res chain seq x y z
N MET A 1 6.06 -48.93 -30.20
CA MET A 1 5.15 -47.77 -30.43
C MET A 1 5.76 -46.69 -31.30
N ASP A 2 6.89 -46.95 -31.95
CA ASP A 2 7.64 -45.94 -32.72
C ASP A 2 6.94 -45.56 -34.05
N LYS A 3 5.72 -46.08 -34.25
CA LYS A 3 4.79 -45.86 -35.36
C LYS A 3 3.62 -44.93 -34.98
N ASP A 4 3.73 -44.23 -33.85
CA ASP A 4 2.79 -43.20 -33.40
C ASP A 4 1.33 -43.68 -33.21
N TYR A 5 1.14 -44.96 -32.84
CA TYR A 5 -0.17 -45.60 -32.61
C TYR A 5 -0.96 -45.05 -31.41
N TYR A 6 -0.41 -44.09 -30.67
CA TYR A 6 -1.17 -43.32 -29.68
C TYR A 6 -2.03 -42.24 -30.34
N GLN A 7 -1.87 -42.00 -31.64
CA GLN A 7 -2.69 -41.11 -32.44
C GLN A 7 -3.72 -41.91 -33.25
N LYS A 8 -4.93 -41.37 -33.37
CA LYS A 8 -6.01 -42.00 -34.15
C LYS A 8 -5.66 -42.13 -35.63
N ASP A 9 -4.95 -41.15 -36.19
CA ASP A 9 -4.67 -41.11 -37.64
C ASP A 9 -3.65 -42.16 -38.08
N ALA A 10 -2.72 -42.56 -37.19
CA ALA A 10 -1.84 -43.69 -37.40
C ALA A 10 -2.63 -45.01 -37.53
N TRP A 11 -3.67 -45.20 -36.70
CA TRP A 11 -4.57 -46.34 -36.80
C TRP A 11 -5.43 -46.30 -38.06
N LYS A 12 -6.00 -45.15 -38.43
CA LYS A 12 -6.74 -45.02 -39.71
C LYS A 12 -5.88 -45.43 -40.89
N THR A 13 -4.65 -44.93 -40.95
CA THR A 13 -3.69 -45.25 -42.02
C THR A 13 -3.40 -46.75 -42.05
N ARG A 14 -3.18 -47.35 -40.87
CA ARG A 14 -2.89 -48.78 -40.75
C ARG A 14 -4.10 -49.65 -41.17
N LEU A 15 -5.30 -49.30 -40.73
CA LEU A 15 -6.54 -50.02 -41.01
C LEU A 15 -6.91 -49.92 -42.49
N ASN A 16 -6.81 -48.74 -43.10
CA ASN A 16 -7.01 -48.57 -44.54
C ASN A 16 -6.00 -49.39 -45.35
N LYS A 17 -4.73 -49.41 -44.94
CA LYS A 17 -3.71 -50.25 -45.57
C LYS A 17 -3.99 -51.75 -45.41
N MET A 18 -4.57 -52.17 -44.28
CA MET A 18 -4.96 -53.56 -44.06
C MET A 18 -6.19 -53.97 -44.88
N ALA A 19 -7.08 -53.04 -45.17
CA ALA A 19 -8.25 -53.21 -46.04
C ALA A 19 -7.93 -53.06 -47.55
N GLY A 20 -6.65 -52.95 -47.93
CA GLY A 20 -6.27 -52.68 -49.32
C GLY A 20 -6.82 -51.37 -49.90
N ASN A 21 -7.18 -50.40 -49.05
CA ASN A 21 -7.95 -49.19 -49.39
C ASN A 21 -9.33 -49.47 -50.01
N ASN A 22 -9.92 -50.64 -49.73
CA ASN A 22 -11.26 -51.02 -50.14
C ASN A 22 -12.26 -50.77 -49.00
N GLU A 23 -13.31 -49.99 -49.26
CA GLU A 23 -14.32 -49.64 -48.26
C GLU A 23 -15.08 -50.86 -47.71
N GLN A 24 -15.33 -51.87 -48.55
CA GLN A 24 -16.07 -53.07 -48.17
C GLN A 24 -15.26 -53.97 -47.22
N GLU A 25 -13.95 -54.09 -47.48
CA GLU A 25 -13.03 -54.80 -46.58
C GLU A 25 -12.81 -54.02 -45.28
N LEU A 26 -12.80 -52.70 -45.34
CA LEU A 26 -12.67 -51.83 -44.17
C LEU A 26 -13.88 -51.99 -43.22
N GLN A 27 -15.10 -52.09 -43.76
CA GLN A 27 -16.30 -52.36 -42.98
C GLN A 27 -16.24 -53.71 -42.24
N ASN A 28 -15.58 -54.72 -42.82
CA ASN A 28 -15.40 -56.04 -42.20
C ASN A 28 -14.36 -56.03 -41.07
N ILE A 29 -13.33 -55.18 -41.17
CA ILE A 29 -12.30 -55.05 -40.14
C ILE A 29 -12.81 -54.26 -38.92
N ILE A 30 -13.72 -53.30 -39.12
CA ILE A 30 -14.27 -52.48 -38.03
C ILE A 30 -15.37 -53.27 -37.30
N PRO A 31 -15.22 -53.53 -35.98
CA PRO A 31 -16.23 -54.29 -35.24
C PRO A 31 -17.62 -53.62 -35.29
N PRO A 32 -18.72 -54.40 -35.31
CA PRO A 32 -20.09 -53.86 -35.37
C PRO A 32 -20.45 -52.93 -34.20
N ALA A 33 -19.79 -53.11 -33.05
CA ALA A 33 -20.01 -52.31 -31.84
C ALA A 33 -19.67 -50.81 -32.01
N TYR A 34 -18.83 -50.45 -32.99
CA TYR A 34 -18.50 -49.06 -33.30
C TYR A 34 -19.53 -48.52 -34.30
N ALA A 35 -20.58 -47.91 -33.79
CA ALA A 35 -21.64 -47.29 -34.58
C ALA A 35 -21.22 -45.94 -35.18
N GLY A 36 -21.80 -45.57 -36.32
CA GLY A 36 -21.54 -44.33 -37.06
C GLY A 36 -22.46 -44.22 -38.27
N LYS A 37 -22.72 -43.01 -38.78
CA LYS A 37 -23.59 -42.80 -39.94
C LYS A 37 -22.92 -43.25 -41.24
N THR A 38 -21.59 -43.15 -41.29
CA THR A 38 -20.76 -43.53 -42.43
C THR A 38 -19.69 -44.53 -42.01
N THR A 39 -19.10 -45.25 -42.99
CA THR A 39 -17.90 -46.09 -42.76
C THR A 39 -16.77 -45.28 -42.13
N ALA A 40 -16.63 -44.00 -42.53
CA ALA A 40 -15.63 -43.09 -42.00
C ALA A 40 -15.85 -42.77 -40.51
N ASP A 41 -17.11 -42.56 -40.09
CA ASP A 41 -17.45 -42.33 -38.67
C ASP A 41 -17.12 -43.57 -37.82
N ARG A 42 -17.47 -44.76 -38.33
CA ARG A 42 -17.16 -46.04 -37.67
C ARG A 42 -15.65 -46.24 -37.54
N LEU A 43 -14.89 -45.88 -38.58
CA LEU A 43 -13.44 -45.94 -38.57
C LEU A 43 -12.83 -44.96 -37.56
N ASP A 44 -13.32 -43.71 -37.49
CA ASP A 44 -12.83 -42.70 -36.53
C ASP A 44 -13.05 -43.17 -35.10
N ASN A 45 -14.23 -43.69 -34.78
CA ASN A 45 -14.57 -44.23 -33.46
C ASN A 45 -13.69 -45.43 -33.09
N TYR A 46 -13.48 -46.37 -34.02
CA TYR A 46 -12.64 -47.54 -33.76
C TYR A 46 -11.16 -47.17 -33.60
N ALA A 47 -10.64 -46.33 -34.50
CA ALA A 47 -9.26 -45.85 -34.44
C ALA A 47 -8.98 -45.03 -33.17
N ALA A 48 -9.94 -44.20 -32.74
CA ALA A 48 -9.85 -43.46 -31.48
C ALA A 48 -9.80 -44.40 -30.26
N ASP A 49 -10.61 -45.47 -30.24
CA ASP A 49 -10.58 -46.45 -29.15
C ASP A 49 -9.27 -47.26 -29.12
N LEU A 50 -8.73 -47.65 -30.28
CA LEU A 50 -7.43 -48.31 -30.37
C LEU A 50 -6.29 -47.40 -29.86
N ALA A 51 -6.28 -46.13 -30.28
CA ALA A 51 -5.35 -45.14 -29.78
C ALA A 51 -5.46 -44.95 -28.26
N ARG A 52 -6.69 -44.87 -27.74
CA ARG A 52 -6.97 -44.78 -26.30
C ARG A 52 -6.44 -45.99 -25.52
N LYS A 53 -6.61 -47.22 -26.03
CA LYS A 53 -6.06 -48.43 -25.41
C LYS A 53 -4.53 -48.38 -25.34
N VAL A 54 -3.89 -47.94 -26.42
CA VAL A 54 -2.43 -47.74 -26.46
C VAL A 54 -1.97 -46.77 -25.38
N ARG A 55 -2.62 -45.61 -25.24
CA ARG A 55 -2.30 -44.60 -24.20
C ARG A 55 -2.44 -45.17 -22.79
N LEU A 56 -3.55 -45.85 -22.50
CA LEU A 56 -3.82 -46.43 -21.19
C LEU A 56 -2.89 -47.60 -20.82
N SER A 57 -2.49 -48.41 -21.81
CA SER A 57 -1.63 -49.57 -21.58
C SER A 57 -0.15 -49.20 -21.45
N PHE A 58 0.29 -48.07 -22.02
CA PHE A 58 1.71 -47.69 -22.05
C PHE A 58 1.92 -46.18 -21.77
N PRO A 59 1.45 -45.67 -20.62
CA PRO A 59 1.40 -44.24 -20.33
C PRO A 59 2.78 -43.58 -20.35
N THR A 60 3.77 -44.22 -19.71
CA THR A 60 5.17 -43.73 -19.67
C THR A 60 5.75 -43.57 -21.07
N ARG A 61 5.53 -44.55 -21.94
CA ARG A 61 6.06 -44.56 -23.31
C ARG A 61 5.37 -43.52 -24.18
N VAL A 62 4.05 -43.39 -24.07
CA VAL A 62 3.28 -42.39 -24.82
C VAL A 62 3.74 -40.98 -24.43
N VAL A 63 3.82 -40.67 -23.14
CA VAL A 63 4.28 -39.35 -22.68
C VAL A 63 5.71 -39.07 -23.12
N ALA A 64 6.63 -40.04 -23.00
CA ALA A 64 8.00 -39.89 -23.52
C ALA A 64 8.01 -39.62 -25.03
N ARG A 65 7.16 -40.30 -25.81
CA ARG A 65 7.05 -40.09 -27.26
C ARG A 65 6.46 -38.71 -27.60
N MET A 66 5.46 -38.25 -26.86
CA MET A 66 4.87 -36.92 -27.03
C MET A 66 5.89 -35.80 -26.74
N ILE A 67 6.72 -35.97 -25.71
CA ILE A 67 7.84 -35.05 -25.43
C ILE A 67 8.84 -35.10 -26.60
N GLU A 68 9.24 -36.29 -27.05
CA GLU A 68 10.18 -36.47 -28.17
C GLU A 68 9.70 -35.75 -29.45
N LYS A 69 8.38 -35.77 -29.72
CA LYS A 69 7.72 -35.13 -30.87
C LYS A 69 7.40 -33.63 -30.69
N ASP A 70 7.75 -33.02 -29.56
CA ASP A 70 7.35 -31.65 -29.20
C ASP A 70 5.83 -31.43 -29.14
N GLU A 71 5.07 -32.52 -28.95
CA GLU A 71 3.63 -32.47 -28.74
C GLU A 71 3.30 -32.07 -27.30
N LEU A 72 4.20 -32.38 -26.36
CA LEU A 72 4.13 -32.05 -24.94
C LEU A 72 5.38 -31.28 -24.52
N ARG A 73 5.21 -30.05 -24.03
CA ARG A 73 6.30 -29.18 -23.57
C ARG A 73 6.37 -29.17 -22.05
N LEU A 74 7.57 -29.22 -21.49
CA LEU A 74 7.75 -29.30 -20.02
C LEU A 74 7.71 -27.92 -19.34
N GLY A 75 7.78 -26.84 -20.13
CA GLY A 75 7.65 -25.45 -19.71
C GLY A 75 8.37 -24.50 -20.69
N ALA A 76 8.39 -23.19 -20.37
CA ALA A 76 9.04 -22.16 -21.19
C ALA A 76 10.58 -22.31 -21.30
N SER A 77 11.20 -23.14 -20.46
CA SER A 77 12.64 -23.35 -20.35
C SER A 77 13.09 -24.74 -20.84
N ASP A 78 12.44 -25.26 -21.88
CA ASP A 78 12.76 -26.55 -22.51
C ASP A 78 14.06 -26.44 -23.34
N THR A 79 15.20 -26.32 -22.66
CA THR A 79 16.52 -26.40 -23.30
C THR A 79 16.77 -27.84 -23.77
N GLY A 80 17.43 -28.03 -24.92
CA GLY A 80 17.58 -29.36 -25.54
C GLY A 80 18.15 -30.44 -24.60
N VAL A 81 19.04 -30.05 -23.67
CA VAL A 81 19.63 -30.97 -22.67
C VAL A 81 18.62 -31.40 -21.61
N LYS A 82 17.80 -30.48 -21.09
CA LYS A 82 16.76 -30.80 -20.09
C LYS A 82 15.74 -31.78 -20.63
N LYS A 83 15.24 -31.49 -21.84
CA LYS A 83 14.35 -32.38 -22.58
C LYS A 83 14.97 -33.78 -22.75
N MET A 84 16.25 -33.82 -23.16
CA MET A 84 16.97 -35.09 -23.36
C MET A 84 17.07 -35.89 -22.06
N ASN A 85 17.42 -35.25 -20.94
CA ASN A 85 17.56 -35.92 -19.64
C ASN A 85 16.23 -36.51 -19.14
N VAL A 86 15.13 -35.79 -19.32
CA VAL A 86 13.79 -36.28 -18.97
C VAL A 86 13.40 -37.47 -19.86
N LEU A 87 13.68 -37.40 -21.16
CA LEU A 87 13.46 -38.50 -22.09
C LEU A 87 14.28 -39.75 -21.74
N THR A 88 15.55 -39.57 -21.42
CA THR A 88 16.44 -40.66 -20.98
C THR A 88 15.91 -41.30 -19.70
N LEU A 89 15.52 -40.49 -18.71
CA LEU A 89 14.97 -40.97 -17.46
C LEU A 89 13.69 -41.79 -17.68
N LEU A 90 12.74 -41.29 -18.49
CA LEU A 90 11.48 -41.99 -18.79
C LEU A 90 11.71 -43.29 -19.58
N LYS A 91 12.63 -43.29 -20.56
CA LYS A 91 12.98 -44.49 -21.35
C LYS A 91 13.60 -45.58 -20.46
N ASN A 92 14.55 -45.19 -19.60
CA ASN A 92 15.15 -46.12 -18.64
C ASN A 92 14.11 -46.64 -17.64
N ALA A 93 13.23 -45.76 -17.15
CA ALA A 93 12.18 -46.11 -16.21
C ALA A 93 11.15 -47.09 -16.83
N GLU A 94 10.76 -46.89 -18.09
CA GLU A 94 9.85 -47.80 -18.82
C GLU A 94 10.41 -49.23 -18.86
N VAL A 95 11.70 -49.39 -19.21
CA VAL A 95 12.37 -50.72 -19.28
C VAL A 95 12.39 -51.41 -17.91
N LEU A 96 12.46 -50.61 -16.85
CA LEU A 96 12.47 -51.09 -15.47
C LEU A 96 11.05 -51.28 -14.88
N GLY A 97 10.00 -51.09 -15.68
CA GLY A 97 8.61 -51.33 -15.30
C GLY A 97 7.90 -50.14 -14.64
N PHE A 98 8.38 -48.91 -14.84
CA PHE A 98 7.72 -47.71 -14.34
C PHE A 98 6.44 -47.40 -15.11
N GLU A 99 5.32 -47.28 -14.38
CA GLU A 99 4.04 -46.82 -14.92
C GLU A 99 3.71 -45.42 -14.39
N LEU A 100 3.74 -44.43 -15.29
CA LEU A 100 3.43 -43.05 -14.97
C LEU A 100 2.01 -42.93 -14.37
N GLY A 101 1.91 -42.20 -13.27
CA GLY A 101 0.65 -41.97 -12.53
C GLY A 101 0.28 -43.08 -11.54
N ARG A 102 0.93 -44.25 -11.59
CA ARG A 102 0.66 -45.39 -10.70
C ARG A 102 1.76 -45.67 -9.70
N ILE A 103 3.02 -45.54 -10.13
CA ILE A 103 4.18 -45.80 -9.28
C ILE A 103 4.78 -44.46 -8.83
N PRO A 104 5.01 -44.23 -7.53
CA PRO A 104 5.64 -43.00 -7.05
C PRO A 104 7.09 -42.84 -7.55
N VAL A 105 7.42 -41.70 -8.17
CA VAL A 105 8.78 -41.41 -8.69
C VAL A 105 9.86 -41.64 -7.64
N ASP A 106 9.71 -41.10 -6.42
CA ASP A 106 10.75 -41.17 -5.38
C ASP A 106 11.11 -42.60 -4.97
N ALA A 107 10.08 -43.41 -4.71
CA ALA A 107 10.26 -44.80 -4.34
C ALA A 107 10.92 -45.59 -5.49
N PHE A 108 10.56 -45.28 -6.73
CA PHE A 108 11.12 -45.93 -7.90
C PHE A 108 12.58 -45.54 -8.15
N VAL A 109 12.89 -44.24 -8.09
CA VAL A 109 14.26 -43.71 -8.22
C VAL A 109 15.16 -44.30 -7.15
N LYS A 110 14.73 -44.29 -5.87
CA LYS A 110 15.50 -44.84 -4.75
C LYS A 110 15.82 -46.33 -4.93
N LYS A 111 14.91 -47.10 -5.54
CA LYS A 111 15.09 -48.54 -5.79
C LYS A 111 16.01 -48.83 -6.98
N HIS A 112 16.12 -47.90 -7.93
CA HIS A 112 16.75 -48.13 -9.23
C HIS A 112 17.80 -47.08 -9.62
N GLU A 113 18.35 -46.37 -8.63
CA GLU A 113 19.23 -45.21 -8.80
C GLU A 113 20.38 -45.47 -9.80
N ASP A 114 21.07 -46.60 -9.65
CA ASP A 114 22.22 -47.00 -10.48
C ASP A 114 21.89 -47.18 -11.98
N LYS A 115 20.63 -47.48 -12.30
CA LYS A 115 20.19 -47.82 -13.67
C LYS A 115 19.36 -46.73 -14.30
N ILE A 116 18.58 -45.98 -13.51
CA ILE A 116 17.62 -45.02 -14.03
C ILE A 116 18.30 -43.76 -14.59
N PHE A 117 19.41 -43.35 -13.99
CA PHE A 117 20.18 -42.15 -14.36
C PHE A 117 21.30 -42.42 -15.38
N LYS A 118 21.39 -43.63 -15.93
CA LYS A 118 22.37 -43.96 -16.96
C LYS A 118 22.15 -43.07 -18.18
N GLU A 119 23.22 -42.50 -18.73
CA GLU A 119 23.23 -41.64 -19.92
C GLU A 119 22.56 -40.26 -19.75
N ILE A 120 22.33 -39.82 -18.51
CA ILE A 120 21.99 -38.41 -18.22
C ILE A 120 23.20 -37.52 -18.45
N GLN A 121 22.98 -36.38 -19.11
CA GLN A 121 23.99 -35.39 -19.44
C GLN A 121 23.91 -34.19 -18.48
N PRO A 122 25.00 -33.84 -17.78
CA PRO A 122 25.00 -32.68 -16.90
C PRO A 122 25.02 -31.37 -17.70
N ALA A 123 24.17 -30.42 -17.33
CA ALA A 123 24.28 -29.03 -17.77
C ALA A 123 25.25 -28.22 -16.87
N SER A 124 25.29 -28.53 -15.57
CA SER A 124 26.20 -27.98 -14.56
C SER A 124 26.92 -29.11 -13.80
N THR A 125 26.20 -29.79 -12.91
CA THR A 125 26.65 -30.97 -12.17
C THR A 125 25.75 -32.15 -12.48
N LEU A 126 26.26 -33.37 -12.26
CA LEU A 126 25.47 -34.58 -12.46
C LEU A 126 24.28 -34.64 -11.48
N ASP A 127 24.47 -34.20 -10.24
CA ASP A 127 23.42 -34.24 -9.22
C ASP A 127 22.33 -33.21 -9.49
N ASP A 128 22.67 -32.01 -9.97
CA ASP A 128 21.66 -31.04 -10.43
C ASP A 128 20.85 -31.60 -11.59
N ALA A 129 21.50 -32.25 -12.57
CA ALA A 129 20.83 -32.82 -13.73
C ALA A 129 19.91 -33.99 -13.36
N LYS A 130 20.33 -34.85 -12.43
CA LYS A 130 19.48 -35.90 -11.85
C LYS A 130 18.28 -35.28 -11.14
N LEU A 131 18.52 -34.30 -10.26
CA LEU A 131 17.48 -33.63 -9.49
C LEU A 131 16.45 -32.96 -10.41
N GLU A 132 16.90 -32.22 -11.42
CA GLU A 132 16.04 -31.55 -12.39
C GLU A 132 15.20 -32.54 -13.23
N ALA A 133 15.81 -33.62 -13.72
CA ALA A 133 15.10 -34.65 -14.47
C ALA A 133 14.03 -35.34 -13.60
N THR A 134 14.39 -35.67 -12.35
CA THR A 134 13.47 -36.24 -11.37
C THR A 134 12.33 -35.28 -11.04
N GLN A 135 12.60 -33.99 -10.80
CA GLN A 135 11.57 -32.97 -10.54
C GLN A 135 10.62 -32.82 -11.73
N SER A 136 11.13 -32.85 -12.95
CA SER A 136 10.30 -32.79 -14.16
C SER A 136 9.39 -34.01 -14.31
N VAL A 137 9.89 -35.22 -14.05
CA VAL A 137 9.05 -36.43 -14.05
C VAL A 137 8.04 -36.44 -12.90
N LYS A 138 8.39 -35.88 -11.73
CA LYS A 138 7.42 -35.67 -10.64
C LYS A 138 6.30 -34.71 -11.06
N LYS A 139 6.63 -33.60 -11.72
CA LYS A 139 5.65 -32.66 -12.28
C LYS A 139 4.70 -33.37 -13.24
N LEU A 140 5.25 -34.15 -14.18
CA LEU A 140 4.46 -34.97 -15.10
C LEU A 140 3.55 -35.95 -14.36
N GLN A 141 4.07 -36.68 -13.36
CA GLN A 141 3.27 -37.62 -12.59
C GLN A 141 2.09 -36.92 -11.90
N ARG A 142 2.33 -35.77 -11.24
CA ARG A 142 1.28 -35.01 -10.54
C ARG A 142 0.18 -34.55 -11.48
N LEU A 143 0.55 -33.99 -12.63
CA LEU A 143 -0.42 -33.50 -13.61
C LEU A 143 -1.16 -34.65 -14.30
N TYR A 144 -0.45 -35.73 -14.63
CA TYR A 144 -1.04 -36.92 -15.24
C TYR A 144 -2.13 -37.54 -14.34
N GLN A 145 -1.97 -37.47 -13.02
CA GLN A 145 -2.96 -38.00 -12.06
C GLN A 145 -4.24 -37.17 -11.96
N VAL A 146 -4.21 -35.89 -12.36
CA VAL A 146 -5.38 -35.00 -12.35
C VAL A 146 -6.02 -34.82 -13.72
N THR A 147 -5.36 -35.23 -14.79
CA THR A 147 -5.85 -35.09 -16.17
C THR A 147 -6.48 -36.40 -16.68
N PRO A 148 -7.68 -36.35 -17.30
CA PRO A 148 -8.34 -37.55 -17.83
C PRO A 148 -7.79 -38.02 -19.19
N SER A 149 -6.99 -37.19 -19.87
CA SER A 149 -6.45 -37.44 -21.21
C SER A 149 -5.07 -36.79 -21.39
N ASP A 150 -4.29 -37.27 -22.36
CA ASP A 150 -3.00 -36.68 -22.72
C ASP A 150 -3.17 -35.28 -23.33
N GLU A 151 -4.31 -35.02 -23.99
CA GLU A 151 -4.68 -33.70 -24.48
C GLU A 151 -4.92 -32.72 -23.33
N ALA A 152 -5.63 -33.13 -22.27
CA ALA A 152 -5.80 -32.32 -21.08
C ALA A 152 -4.48 -32.09 -20.34
N LEU A 153 -3.60 -33.10 -20.27
CA LEU A 153 -2.24 -32.98 -19.73
C LEU A 153 -1.44 -31.90 -20.45
N LYS A 154 -1.53 -31.87 -21.78
CA LYS A 154 -0.90 -30.84 -22.59
C LYS A 154 -1.43 -29.45 -22.24
N VAL A 155 -2.75 -29.29 -22.17
CA VAL A 155 -3.38 -28.00 -21.82
C VAL A 155 -2.89 -27.49 -20.47
N VAL A 156 -2.88 -28.33 -19.42
CA VAL A 156 -2.43 -27.87 -18.10
C VAL A 156 -0.94 -27.53 -18.06
N LEU A 157 -0.10 -28.24 -18.82
CA LEU A 157 1.32 -27.93 -18.95
C LEU A 157 1.58 -26.63 -19.73
N ASP A 158 0.87 -26.43 -20.84
CA ASP A 158 0.95 -25.21 -21.66
C ASP A 158 0.46 -23.98 -20.89
N LEU A 159 -0.48 -24.17 -19.96
CA LEU A 159 -0.93 -23.14 -19.01
C LEU A 159 0.07 -22.84 -17.88
N GLY A 160 1.11 -23.67 -17.72
CA GLY A 160 2.16 -23.47 -16.73
C GLY A 160 1.89 -24.12 -15.37
N PHE A 161 0.79 -24.85 -15.19
CA PHE A 161 0.50 -25.55 -13.95
C PHE A 161 1.56 -26.62 -13.64
N SER A 162 1.81 -26.85 -12.34
CA SER A 162 2.81 -27.82 -11.85
C SER A 162 2.26 -28.84 -10.86
N SER A 163 1.06 -28.59 -10.31
CA SER A 163 0.42 -29.43 -9.31
C SER A 163 -1.11 -29.28 -9.30
N ALA A 164 -1.77 -30.18 -8.57
CA ALA A 164 -3.20 -30.07 -8.25
C ALA A 164 -3.52 -28.80 -7.44
N TYR A 165 -2.58 -28.38 -6.58
CA TYR A 165 -2.71 -27.20 -5.73
C TYR A 165 -2.80 -25.93 -6.57
N ASP A 166 -1.94 -25.78 -7.58
CA ASP A 166 -1.93 -24.63 -8.50
C ASP A 166 -3.27 -24.49 -9.24
N ILE A 167 -3.91 -25.60 -9.59
CA ILE A 167 -5.23 -25.62 -10.24
C ILE A 167 -6.32 -25.19 -9.25
N THR A 168 -6.26 -25.68 -8.01
CA THR A 168 -7.23 -25.34 -6.95
C THR A 168 -6.99 -23.97 -6.31
N ALA A 169 -5.90 -23.28 -6.66
CA ALA A 169 -5.69 -21.88 -6.29
C ALA A 169 -6.72 -20.96 -6.99
N PHE A 170 -7.28 -21.41 -8.12
CA PHE A 170 -8.42 -20.78 -8.78
C PHE A 170 -9.73 -21.31 -8.17
N THR A 171 -10.77 -20.48 -8.16
CA THR A 171 -12.13 -20.95 -7.86
C THR A 171 -12.66 -21.82 -8.99
N TYR A 172 -13.61 -22.72 -8.71
CA TYR A 172 -14.21 -23.60 -9.72
C TYR A 172 -14.75 -22.82 -10.93
N ASP A 173 -15.55 -21.78 -10.67
CA ASP A 173 -16.13 -20.95 -11.72
C ASP A 173 -15.07 -20.10 -12.43
N GLY A 174 -14.06 -19.61 -11.71
CA GLY A 174 -12.93 -18.89 -12.30
C GLY A 174 -12.16 -19.77 -13.28
N PHE A 175 -11.78 -20.98 -12.86
CA PHE A 175 -11.06 -21.94 -13.69
C PHE A 175 -11.84 -22.31 -14.96
N LEU A 176 -13.14 -22.61 -14.84
CA LEU A 176 -13.97 -22.99 -16.00
C LEU A 176 -14.22 -21.84 -16.96
N THR A 177 -14.47 -20.64 -16.43
CA THR A 177 -14.70 -19.45 -17.26
C THR A 177 -13.44 -19.13 -18.05
N ARG A 178 -12.28 -19.23 -17.40
CA ARG A 178 -11.00 -18.82 -18.00
C ARG A 178 -10.38 -19.87 -18.90
N PHE A 179 -10.29 -21.11 -18.43
CA PHE A 179 -9.55 -22.16 -19.13
C PHE A 179 -10.45 -23.19 -19.81
N GLY A 180 -11.75 -23.22 -19.50
CA GLY A 180 -12.67 -24.24 -20.00
C GLY A 180 -12.72 -24.36 -21.53
N HIS A 181 -12.51 -23.25 -22.26
CA HIS A 181 -12.48 -23.23 -23.73
C HIS A 181 -11.20 -23.83 -24.33
N LYS A 182 -10.13 -24.00 -23.54
CA LYS A 182 -8.86 -24.60 -23.98
C LYS A 182 -8.87 -26.13 -23.91
N PHE A 183 -9.79 -26.70 -23.14
CA PHE A 183 -10.00 -28.15 -23.08
C PHE A 183 -10.88 -28.61 -24.24
N ARG A 184 -10.87 -29.91 -24.52
CA ARG A 184 -11.67 -30.49 -25.61
C ARG A 184 -13.17 -30.24 -25.40
N SER A 185 -13.60 -30.26 -24.14
CA SER A 185 -14.96 -29.92 -23.75
C SER A 185 -14.98 -29.32 -22.34
N ARG A 186 -16.07 -28.62 -22.00
CA ARG A 186 -16.24 -28.03 -20.67
C ARG A 186 -16.29 -29.11 -19.58
N GLU A 187 -16.84 -30.28 -19.89
CA GLU A 187 -16.88 -31.43 -18.98
C GLU A 187 -15.48 -31.98 -18.68
N GLU A 188 -14.56 -31.97 -19.66
CA GLU A 188 -13.17 -32.36 -19.43
C GLU A 188 -12.47 -31.41 -18.46
N ALA A 189 -12.67 -30.09 -18.62
CA ALA A 189 -12.16 -29.09 -17.69
C ALA A 189 -12.73 -29.29 -16.26
N GLN A 190 -14.02 -29.61 -16.15
CA GLN A 190 -14.66 -29.91 -14.87
C GLN A 190 -14.05 -31.14 -14.19
N LEU A 191 -13.76 -32.20 -14.95
CA LEU A 191 -13.10 -33.40 -14.43
C LEU A 191 -11.70 -33.09 -13.92
N VAL A 192 -10.92 -32.28 -14.65
CA VAL A 192 -9.58 -31.85 -14.22
C VAL A 192 -9.65 -31.10 -12.89
N TYR A 193 -10.55 -30.13 -12.76
CA TYR A 193 -10.69 -29.37 -11.53
C TYR A 193 -11.13 -30.25 -10.36
N ARG A 194 -12.21 -31.02 -10.52
CA ARG A 194 -12.72 -31.92 -9.46
C ARG A 194 -11.68 -32.94 -9.03
N LYS A 195 -10.89 -33.46 -9.97
CA LYS A 195 -9.82 -34.40 -9.65
C LYS A 195 -8.68 -33.70 -8.89
N SER A 196 -8.36 -32.47 -9.25
CA SER A 196 -7.37 -31.65 -8.52
C SER A 196 -7.84 -31.36 -7.09
N GLU A 197 -9.09 -30.94 -6.92
CA GLU A 197 -9.72 -30.76 -5.59
C GLU A 197 -9.68 -32.05 -4.76
N GLN A 198 -10.00 -33.19 -5.38
CA GLN A 198 -9.92 -34.49 -4.71
C GLN A 198 -8.49 -34.79 -4.25
N VAL A 199 -7.49 -34.60 -5.11
CA VAL A 199 -6.08 -34.88 -4.79
C VAL A 199 -5.58 -33.95 -3.67
N THR A 200 -5.88 -32.66 -3.76
CA THR A 200 -5.53 -31.67 -2.72
C THR A 200 -6.20 -32.02 -1.39
N THR A 201 -7.50 -32.32 -1.39
CA THR A 201 -8.26 -32.71 -0.19
C THR A 201 -7.75 -34.02 0.43
N VAL A 202 -7.46 -35.04 -0.40
CA VAL A 202 -6.89 -36.30 0.08
C VAL A 202 -5.53 -36.07 0.74
N THR A 203 -4.70 -35.19 0.16
CA THR A 203 -3.41 -34.83 0.73
C THR A 203 -3.56 -34.17 2.11
N TYR A 204 -4.47 -33.20 2.26
CA TYR A 204 -4.75 -32.57 3.55
C TYR A 204 -5.37 -33.52 4.58
N ASN A 205 -6.31 -34.36 4.18
CA ASN A 205 -6.92 -35.36 5.06
C ASN A 205 -5.89 -36.40 5.51
N PHE A 206 -5.00 -36.82 4.61
CA PHE A 206 -3.90 -37.71 4.95
C PHE A 206 -2.95 -37.07 5.96
N PHE A 207 -2.53 -35.82 5.72
CA PHE A 207 -1.71 -35.06 6.66
C PHE A 207 -2.37 -34.97 8.04
N THR A 208 -3.66 -34.62 8.07
CA THR A 208 -4.44 -34.51 9.32
C THR A 208 -4.52 -35.86 10.05
N ALA A 209 -4.79 -36.95 9.33
CA ALA A 209 -4.89 -38.29 9.90
C ALA A 209 -3.53 -38.79 10.43
N ALA A 210 -2.44 -38.55 9.69
CA ALA A 210 -1.09 -38.87 10.12
C ALA A 210 -0.72 -38.11 11.40
N LYS A 211 -1.01 -36.80 11.44
CA LYS A 211 -0.81 -35.97 12.64
C LYS A 211 -1.63 -36.47 13.81
N GLN A 212 -2.90 -36.82 13.62
CA GLN A 212 -3.76 -37.34 14.68
C GLN A 212 -3.23 -38.68 15.24
N LEU A 213 -2.70 -39.57 14.39
CA LEU A 213 -2.10 -40.83 14.81
C LEU A 213 -0.84 -40.62 15.67
N GLU A 214 -0.06 -39.58 15.39
CA GLU A 214 1.16 -39.25 16.14
C GLU A 214 0.85 -38.48 17.44
N SER A 215 -0.07 -37.52 17.41
CA SER A 215 -0.28 -36.59 18.52
C SER A 215 -1.34 -37.04 19.54
N THR A 216 -2.18 -38.04 19.23
CA THR A 216 -3.24 -38.47 20.14
C THR A 216 -2.70 -39.45 21.19
N PRO A 217 -2.68 -39.10 22.49
CA PRO A 217 -2.29 -40.04 23.52
C PRO A 217 -3.26 -41.23 23.54
N PRO A 218 -2.76 -42.47 23.67
CA PRO A 218 -3.61 -43.65 23.69
C PRO A 218 -4.57 -43.61 24.88
N VAL A 219 -5.87 -43.68 24.59
CA VAL A 219 -6.89 -43.90 25.62
C VAL A 219 -6.98 -45.41 25.82
N PHE A 220 -6.53 -45.89 26.99
CA PHE A 220 -6.32 -47.30 27.32
C PHE A 220 -7.53 -48.24 27.10
N ALA A 221 -8.74 -47.71 26.88
CA ALA A 221 -9.96 -48.49 26.65
C ALA A 221 -10.48 -48.49 25.19
N ILE A 222 -10.01 -47.58 24.33
CA ILE A 222 -10.59 -47.36 22.98
C ILE A 222 -9.50 -47.42 21.90
N SER A 223 -8.25 -47.11 22.25
CA SER A 223 -7.14 -47.12 21.30
C SER A 223 -6.69 -48.56 20.97
N PRO A 224 -6.38 -48.87 19.70
CA PRO A 224 -5.77 -50.13 19.32
C PRO A 224 -4.44 -50.39 20.07
N PRO A 225 -4.07 -51.67 20.28
CA PRO A 225 -2.78 -52.02 20.88
C PRO A 225 -1.60 -51.35 20.17
N ALA A 226 -0.53 -51.04 20.92
CA ALA A 226 0.64 -50.34 20.38
C ALA A 226 1.21 -51.00 19.12
N ALA A 227 1.30 -52.32 19.08
CA ALA A 227 1.77 -53.08 17.91
C ALA A 227 0.92 -52.88 16.65
N VAL A 228 -0.40 -52.68 16.79
CA VAL A 228 -1.30 -52.43 15.65
C VAL A 228 -1.11 -51.00 15.14
N ARG A 229 -0.94 -50.03 16.04
CA ARG A 229 -0.64 -48.63 15.67
C ARG A 229 0.73 -48.52 15.01
N GLU A 230 1.72 -49.24 15.49
CA GLU A 230 3.08 -49.27 14.94
C GLU A 230 3.13 -49.97 13.58
N SER A 231 2.38 -51.06 13.39
CA SER A 231 2.21 -51.70 12.09
C SER A 231 1.52 -50.77 11.08
N ALA A 232 0.42 -50.12 11.48
CA ALA A 232 -0.27 -49.13 10.64
C ALA A 232 0.67 -47.98 10.26
N ARG A 233 1.46 -47.47 11.23
CA ARG A 233 2.49 -46.45 10.99
C ARG A 233 3.52 -46.97 9.97
N ASN A 234 4.10 -48.14 10.17
CA ASN A 234 5.12 -48.71 9.27
C ASN A 234 4.61 -48.97 7.85
N GLU A 235 3.35 -49.35 7.67
CA GLU A 235 2.74 -49.46 6.34
C GLU A 235 2.49 -48.08 5.70
N LEU A 236 2.06 -47.08 6.49
CA LEU A 236 1.88 -45.70 6.02
C LEU A 236 3.20 -45.10 5.50
N ILE A 237 4.31 -45.32 6.22
CA ILE A 237 5.66 -44.80 5.89
C ILE A 237 6.21 -45.34 4.57
N LYS A 238 5.79 -46.54 4.15
CA LYS A 238 6.25 -47.14 2.89
C LYS A 238 5.71 -46.41 1.66
N HIS A 239 4.55 -45.76 1.79
CA HIS A 239 3.84 -45.14 0.68
C HIS A 239 3.88 -43.62 0.68
N TYR A 240 4.10 -43.01 1.85
CA TYR A 240 4.15 -41.57 2.02
C TYR A 240 5.37 -41.19 2.88
N PRO A 241 6.06 -40.08 2.57
CA PRO A 241 7.11 -39.57 3.43
C PRO A 241 6.54 -39.29 4.83
N THR A 242 7.26 -39.69 5.90
CA THR A 242 6.86 -39.33 7.27
C THR A 242 6.90 -37.83 7.44
N MET A 243 6.10 -37.35 8.38
CA MET A 243 6.19 -35.96 8.83
C MET A 243 7.61 -35.67 9.34
N GLU A 244 8.26 -36.62 10.02
CA GLU A 244 9.65 -36.47 10.44
C GLU A 244 10.65 -36.43 9.28
N SER A 245 10.36 -37.11 8.17
CA SER A 245 11.21 -37.03 6.97
C SER A 245 11.07 -35.71 6.22
N LEU A 246 9.89 -35.07 6.32
CA LEU A 246 9.62 -33.79 5.67
C LEU A 246 10.06 -32.59 6.52
N PHE A 247 9.88 -32.67 7.84
CA PHE A 247 10.02 -31.54 8.75
C PHE A 247 11.01 -31.75 9.91
N GLY A 248 11.64 -32.94 10.02
CA GLY A 248 12.58 -33.26 11.10
C GLY A 248 11.89 -33.79 12.36
N SER A 249 12.59 -33.84 13.50
CA SER A 249 11.98 -34.32 14.76
C SER A 249 10.75 -33.50 15.12
N LEU A 250 9.67 -34.20 15.48
CA LEU A 250 8.39 -33.62 15.91
C LEU A 250 8.19 -33.74 17.41
N ASP A 251 9.23 -34.12 18.14
CA ASP A 251 9.21 -34.22 19.60
C ASP A 251 9.26 -32.79 20.17
N PHE A 252 8.09 -32.22 20.42
CA PHE A 252 7.98 -30.93 21.10
C PHE A 252 7.64 -31.16 22.58
N CYS A 253 8.55 -30.77 23.48
CA CYS A 253 8.24 -30.65 24.90
C CYS A 253 7.33 -29.44 25.09
N GLU A 254 6.16 -29.64 25.72
CA GLU A 254 5.19 -28.62 26.13
C GLU A 254 5.16 -27.35 25.25
N CYS A 255 4.39 -27.40 24.14
CA CYS A 255 4.24 -26.24 23.27
C CYS A 255 3.48 -25.11 23.98
N GLU A 256 4.17 -24.00 24.26
CA GLU A 256 3.52 -22.75 24.60
C GLU A 256 2.61 -22.27 23.45
N HIS A 257 1.53 -21.54 23.78
CA HIS A 257 0.52 -21.13 22.80
C HIS A 257 1.11 -20.32 21.64
N CYS A 258 2.13 -19.50 21.87
CA CYS A 258 2.88 -18.76 20.84
C CYS A 258 3.50 -19.65 19.75
N ARG A 259 3.81 -20.92 20.05
CA ARG A 259 4.41 -21.89 19.13
C ARG A 259 3.36 -22.78 18.45
N SER A 260 2.08 -22.54 18.72
CA SER A 260 0.96 -23.27 18.13
C SER A 260 0.68 -22.80 16.70
N VAL A 261 0.17 -23.72 15.87
CA VAL A 261 -0.41 -23.40 14.56
C VAL A 261 -1.71 -22.58 14.66
N LEU A 262 -2.28 -22.46 15.87
CA LEU A 262 -3.45 -21.63 16.18
C LEU A 262 -3.08 -20.32 16.89
N SER A 263 -1.79 -20.00 16.96
CA SER A 263 -1.29 -18.80 17.64
C SER A 263 -1.58 -17.52 16.85
N PRO A 264 -1.56 -16.34 17.50
CA PRO A 264 -1.59 -15.07 16.79
C PRO A 264 -0.43 -14.91 15.79
N ALA A 265 0.75 -15.44 16.10
CA ALA A 265 1.90 -15.44 15.19
C ALA A 265 1.63 -16.29 13.93
N ALA A 266 1.02 -17.47 14.08
CA ALA A 266 0.61 -18.29 12.94
C ALA A 266 -0.45 -17.59 12.09
N TYR A 267 -1.42 -16.93 12.74
CA TYR A 267 -2.43 -16.13 12.03
C TYR A 267 -1.81 -14.94 11.28
N PHE A 268 -0.81 -14.27 11.85
CA PHE A 268 -0.07 -13.21 11.15
C PHE A 268 0.62 -13.73 9.88
N VAL A 269 1.29 -14.89 9.95
CA VAL A 269 1.91 -15.52 8.78
C VAL A 269 0.86 -15.92 7.73
N ASP A 270 -0.28 -16.45 8.16
CA ASP A 270 -1.40 -16.79 7.26
C ASP A 270 -1.97 -15.55 6.56
N LEU A 271 -2.07 -14.41 7.25
CA LEU A 271 -2.45 -13.13 6.64
C LEU A 271 -1.43 -12.64 5.61
N LEU A 272 -0.13 -12.77 5.88
CA LEU A 272 0.90 -12.41 4.91
C LEU A 272 0.83 -13.32 3.68
N GLN A 273 0.63 -14.62 3.88
CA GLN A 273 0.44 -15.58 2.79
C GLN A 273 -0.84 -15.31 1.99
N PHE A 274 -1.93 -14.92 2.66
CA PHE A 274 -3.18 -14.52 2.01
C PHE A 274 -3.00 -13.32 1.07
N LEU A 275 -2.09 -12.40 1.41
CA LEU A 275 -1.76 -11.24 0.57
C LEU A 275 -0.77 -11.58 -0.55
N ASP A 276 -0.04 -12.69 -0.44
CA ASP A 276 0.96 -13.16 -1.41
C ASP A 276 0.34 -14.15 -2.40
N TYR A 277 -0.40 -13.60 -3.36
CA TYR A 277 -1.07 -14.37 -4.39
C TYR A 277 -0.09 -15.21 -5.22
N ASP A 278 -0.50 -16.44 -5.56
CA ASP A 278 0.25 -17.26 -6.51
C ASP A 278 0.46 -16.50 -7.83
N LYS A 279 1.67 -16.62 -8.40
CA LYS A 279 2.08 -15.85 -9.58
C LYS A 279 1.15 -16.06 -10.79
N LEU A 280 0.66 -17.28 -10.99
CA LEU A 280 -0.25 -17.58 -12.09
C LEU A 280 -1.63 -16.97 -11.85
N VAL A 281 -2.12 -17.05 -10.61
CA VAL A 281 -3.41 -16.43 -10.21
C VAL A 281 -3.34 -14.92 -10.33
N TRP A 282 -2.25 -14.31 -9.86
CA TRP A 282 -2.06 -12.85 -9.95
C TRP A 282 -1.95 -12.36 -11.38
N LYS A 283 -1.15 -13.05 -12.21
CA LYS A 283 -1.06 -12.74 -13.64
C LYS A 283 -2.41 -12.83 -14.33
N ASP A 284 -3.18 -13.89 -14.03
CA ASP A 284 -4.50 -14.06 -14.61
C ASP A 284 -5.48 -12.95 -14.20
N PHE A 285 -5.44 -12.55 -12.92
CA PHE A 285 -6.20 -11.41 -12.42
C PHE A 285 -5.86 -10.11 -13.17
N LEU A 286 -4.57 -9.84 -13.41
CA LEU A 286 -4.13 -8.66 -14.16
C LEU A 286 -4.62 -8.68 -15.61
N ASP A 287 -4.56 -9.85 -16.27
CA ASP A 287 -5.04 -10.03 -17.63
C ASP A 287 -6.57 -9.81 -17.72
N ASP A 288 -7.34 -10.37 -16.78
CA ASP A 288 -8.81 -10.19 -16.69
C ASP A 288 -9.18 -8.74 -16.37
N TRP A 289 -8.44 -8.07 -15.49
CA TRP A 289 -8.63 -6.65 -15.21
C TRP A 289 -8.45 -5.80 -16.47
N LYS A 290 -7.34 -6.00 -17.19
CA LYS A 290 -7.05 -5.29 -18.45
C LYS A 290 -8.16 -5.50 -19.48
N GLU A 291 -8.65 -6.73 -19.61
CA GLU A 291 -9.76 -7.06 -20.51
C GLU A 291 -11.06 -6.32 -20.15
N LYS A 292 -11.41 -6.28 -18.85
CA LYS A 292 -12.64 -5.62 -18.38
C LYS A 292 -12.58 -4.10 -18.32
N HIS A 293 -11.38 -3.51 -18.33
CA HIS A 293 -11.17 -2.06 -18.19
C HIS A 293 -10.56 -1.43 -19.44
N ASN A 294 -10.94 -1.91 -20.63
CA ASN A 294 -10.51 -1.32 -21.92
C ASN A 294 -8.99 -1.19 -22.07
N GLY A 295 -8.22 -2.14 -21.53
CA GLY A 295 -6.76 -2.14 -21.54
C GLY A 295 -6.12 -1.26 -20.47
N GLU A 296 -6.87 -0.68 -19.53
CA GLU A 296 -6.29 0.05 -18.41
C GLU A 296 -5.50 -0.88 -17.48
N ALA A 297 -4.31 -0.43 -17.07
CA ALA A 297 -3.48 -1.13 -16.11
C ALA A 297 -4.14 -1.12 -14.72
N TYR A 298 -4.00 -2.23 -14.00
CA TYR A 298 -4.34 -2.30 -12.58
C TYR A 298 -3.40 -1.35 -11.81
N GLN A 299 -3.94 -0.45 -10.96
CA GLN A 299 -3.21 0.54 -10.12
C GLN A 299 -2.86 1.93 -10.73
N LYS A 300 -3.80 2.60 -11.42
CA LYS A 300 -3.64 3.99 -11.90
C LYS A 300 -3.42 5.05 -10.79
N ASP A 301 -3.84 4.77 -9.55
CA ASP A 301 -4.03 5.79 -8.49
C ASP A 301 -3.08 5.74 -7.29
N TRP A 302 -2.01 4.94 -7.32
CA TRP A 302 -0.89 5.16 -6.40
C TRP A 302 -0.16 6.44 -6.84
N LYS A 303 -0.59 7.56 -6.26
CA LYS A 303 -0.26 8.92 -6.69
C LYS A 303 1.21 9.07 -7.06
N LYS A 304 1.45 9.39 -8.33
CA LYS A 304 2.64 10.12 -8.80
C LYS A 304 2.75 11.42 -8.00
N GLN A 305 3.60 11.45 -6.98
CA GLN A 305 4.16 12.69 -6.46
C GLN A 305 5.62 12.77 -6.92
N GLY A 306 5.88 13.63 -7.90
CA GLY A 306 7.24 13.96 -8.33
C GLY A 306 7.59 13.48 -9.75
N THR A 307 8.39 14.28 -10.44
CA THR A 307 8.68 14.19 -11.88
C THR A 307 9.76 13.16 -12.26
N ASN A 308 10.29 12.36 -11.33
CA ASN A 308 11.37 11.40 -11.60
C ASN A 308 11.27 10.13 -10.71
N GLN A 309 10.22 9.31 -10.88
CA GLN A 309 10.12 8.01 -10.21
C GLN A 309 9.64 6.89 -11.14
N PRO A 310 10.04 5.63 -10.88
CA PRO A 310 9.86 4.51 -11.80
C PRO A 310 8.39 4.26 -12.14
N GLN A 311 8.17 3.73 -13.35
CA GLN A 311 6.87 3.29 -13.84
C GLN A 311 6.20 2.36 -12.80
N PRO A 312 4.87 2.49 -12.54
CA PRO A 312 4.19 1.59 -11.63
C PRO A 312 4.40 0.15 -12.09
N ASP A 313 4.90 -0.68 -11.18
CA ASP A 313 5.10 -2.10 -11.41
C ASP A 313 3.74 -2.78 -11.50
N GLU A 314 3.28 -3.02 -12.74
CA GLU A 314 1.97 -3.64 -13.03
C GLU A 314 1.87 -5.07 -12.45
N GLU A 315 2.98 -5.69 -12.05
CA GLU A 315 3.01 -7.02 -11.45
C GLU A 315 2.97 -6.99 -9.92
N LYS A 316 2.92 -5.80 -9.30
CA LYS A 316 3.06 -5.68 -7.85
C LYS A 316 1.84 -6.21 -7.10
N THR A 317 2.05 -7.29 -6.35
CA THR A 317 1.01 -7.93 -5.51
C THR A 317 0.67 -7.07 -4.28
N PRO A 318 -0.50 -7.28 -3.65
CA PRO A 318 -0.86 -6.64 -2.39
C PRO A 318 0.19 -6.83 -1.29
N TYR A 319 0.81 -8.01 -1.21
CA TYR A 319 1.94 -8.27 -0.32
C TYR A 319 3.10 -7.30 -0.56
N HIS A 320 3.58 -7.16 -1.80
CA HIS A 320 4.68 -6.23 -2.12
C HIS A 320 4.32 -4.77 -1.79
N ALA A 321 3.05 -4.37 -1.94
CA ALA A 321 2.60 -3.03 -1.54
C ALA A 321 2.68 -2.82 -0.02
N LEU A 322 2.33 -3.84 0.76
CA LEU A 322 2.46 -3.81 2.21
C LEU A 322 3.93 -3.70 2.63
N ILE A 323 4.80 -4.53 2.05
CA ILE A 323 6.22 -4.60 2.45
C ILE A 323 7.00 -3.36 2.04
N GLU A 324 6.67 -2.70 0.93
CA GLU A 324 7.27 -1.41 0.60
C GLU A 324 6.92 -0.34 1.65
N ARG A 325 5.68 -0.35 2.15
CA ARG A 325 5.23 0.62 3.16
C ARG A 325 5.73 0.27 4.56
N ARG A 326 5.85 -1.02 4.87
CA ARG A 326 6.22 -1.56 6.19
C ARG A 326 7.23 -2.70 6.03
N PRO A 327 8.47 -2.38 5.61
CA PRO A 327 9.51 -3.40 5.40
C PRO A 327 9.89 -4.10 6.70
N ASP A 328 9.67 -3.45 7.84
CA ASP A 328 9.89 -3.97 9.18
C ASP A 328 9.08 -5.25 9.49
N LEU A 329 7.89 -5.42 8.90
CA LEU A 329 7.05 -6.59 9.16
C LEU A 329 7.69 -7.92 8.75
N LEU A 330 8.61 -7.91 7.77
CA LEU A 330 9.35 -9.12 7.37
C LEU A 330 10.37 -9.57 8.41
N HIS A 331 10.84 -8.62 9.21
CA HIS A 331 11.94 -8.81 10.13
C HIS A 331 11.46 -8.86 11.59
N LEU A 332 10.14 -8.81 11.82
CA LEU A 332 9.53 -8.96 13.13
C LEU A 332 9.77 -10.37 13.68
N PRO A 333 10.51 -10.52 14.79
CA PRO A 333 10.75 -11.84 15.38
C PRO A 333 9.44 -12.44 15.91
N LEU A 334 9.10 -13.65 15.46
CA LEU A 334 7.91 -14.39 15.92
C LEU A 334 8.21 -15.13 17.25
N THR A 335 8.58 -14.37 18.28
CA THR A 335 8.88 -14.86 19.63
C THR A 335 7.61 -14.92 20.48
N CYS A 336 7.67 -15.61 21.62
CA CYS A 336 6.54 -15.71 22.53
C CYS A 336 6.24 -14.37 23.19
N GLU A 337 7.28 -13.60 23.46
CA GLU A 337 7.23 -12.27 24.02
C GLU A 337 6.53 -11.30 23.07
N ASN A 338 6.91 -11.25 21.78
CA ASN A 338 6.20 -10.43 20.79
C ASN A 338 4.75 -10.87 20.53
N THR A 339 4.42 -12.14 20.81
CA THR A 339 3.09 -12.69 20.60
C THR A 339 2.13 -12.43 21.77
N LEU A 340 2.66 -12.42 23.00
CA LEU A 340 1.85 -12.49 24.22
C LEU A 340 1.99 -11.27 25.14
N THR A 341 3.10 -10.53 25.05
CA THR A 341 3.29 -9.32 25.86
C THR A 341 2.46 -8.19 25.29
N ALA A 342 1.61 -7.59 26.14
CA ALA A 342 0.78 -6.47 25.74
C ALA A 342 1.53 -5.16 25.93
N LEU A 343 1.38 -4.25 24.97
CA LEU A 343 1.95 -2.91 24.99
C LEU A 343 0.93 -1.88 24.48
N PRO A 344 1.03 -0.61 24.91
CA PRO A 344 0.21 0.45 24.36
C PRO A 344 0.38 0.55 22.84
N TYR A 345 -0.75 0.59 22.13
CA TYR A 345 -0.74 0.73 20.66
C TYR A 345 -0.01 2.00 20.19
N ILE A 346 -0.10 3.08 20.96
CA ILE A 346 0.56 4.35 20.63
C ILE A 346 2.09 4.22 20.64
N ASP A 347 2.65 3.35 21.47
CA ASP A 347 4.09 3.14 21.54
C ASP A 347 4.58 2.49 20.26
N VAL A 348 3.89 1.46 19.76
CA VAL A 348 4.21 0.84 18.45
C VAL A 348 4.17 1.86 17.31
N VAL A 349 3.20 2.79 17.35
CA VAL A 349 3.12 3.86 16.35
C VAL A 349 4.31 4.81 16.48
N ASN A 350 4.64 5.25 17.69
CA ASN A 350 5.77 6.14 17.94
C ASN A 350 7.10 5.47 17.59
N GLU A 351 7.33 4.21 17.93
CA GLU A 351 8.55 3.47 17.59
C GLU A 351 8.85 3.50 16.08
N ILE A 352 7.81 3.30 15.26
CA ILE A 352 7.92 3.34 13.80
C ILE A 352 8.11 4.76 13.29
N LEU A 353 7.35 5.73 13.81
CA LEU A 353 7.43 7.13 13.37
C LEU A 353 8.74 7.80 13.81
N GLU A 354 9.21 7.54 15.01
CA GLU A 354 10.52 7.97 15.51
C GLU A 354 11.63 7.42 14.65
N TYR A 355 11.59 6.13 14.29
CA TYR A 355 12.59 5.54 13.40
C TYR A 355 12.59 6.23 12.04
N TYR A 356 11.38 6.44 11.48
CA TYR A 356 11.23 7.13 10.20
C TYR A 356 11.77 8.56 10.26
N VAL A 357 11.45 9.34 11.29
CA VAL A 357 11.95 10.71 11.45
C VAL A 357 13.46 10.70 11.66
N ALA A 358 14.01 9.78 12.45
CA ALA A 358 15.44 9.71 12.72
C ALA A 358 16.24 9.31 11.47
N LYS A 359 15.74 8.37 10.65
CA LYS A 359 16.49 7.77 9.52
C LYS A 359 16.03 8.21 8.13
N ASP A 360 14.94 8.98 8.05
CA ASP A 360 14.29 9.44 6.82
C ASP A 360 13.82 8.31 5.89
N LYS A 361 13.66 7.09 6.43
CA LYS A 361 13.15 5.90 5.74
C LYS A 361 12.75 4.81 6.75
N LEU A 362 11.97 3.83 6.29
CA LEU A 362 11.81 2.55 6.98
C LEU A 362 12.67 1.48 6.30
N ASP A 363 13.26 0.61 7.11
CA ASP A 363 13.98 -0.58 6.65
C ASP A 363 13.87 -1.71 7.69
N GLU A 364 14.56 -2.81 7.45
CA GLU A 364 14.56 -4.00 8.32
C GLU A 364 14.87 -3.72 9.80
N LYS A 365 15.63 -2.66 10.10
CA LYS A 365 16.03 -2.31 11.48
C LYS A 365 14.96 -1.52 12.24
N ALA A 366 13.87 -1.15 11.58
CA ALA A 366 12.71 -0.58 12.25
C ALA A 366 11.91 -1.64 13.01
N ALA A 367 12.09 -2.93 12.72
CA ALA A 367 11.49 -4.01 13.48
C ALA A 367 12.03 -4.02 14.92
N ARG A 368 11.13 -4.08 15.90
CA ARG A 368 11.45 -4.12 17.32
C ARG A 368 11.11 -5.49 17.91
N ASP A 369 11.92 -5.90 18.87
CA ASP A 369 11.69 -7.09 19.67
C ASP A 369 11.43 -6.66 21.10
N THR A 370 10.33 -7.15 21.67
CA THR A 370 9.95 -6.92 23.06
C THR A 370 10.99 -7.50 24.01
N GLY A 371 11.64 -8.59 23.61
CA GLY A 371 12.60 -9.28 24.47
C GLY A 371 11.97 -9.66 25.81
N ALA A 372 12.73 -9.56 26.90
CA ALA A 372 12.27 -9.99 28.23
C ALA A 372 11.34 -8.99 28.97
N ALA A 373 10.92 -7.90 28.32
CA ALA A 373 10.07 -6.89 28.96
C ALA A 373 8.67 -7.44 29.26
N THR A 374 8.11 -7.01 30.39
CA THR A 374 6.78 -7.42 30.85
C THR A 374 5.73 -6.35 30.54
N THR A 375 4.46 -6.75 30.40
CA THR A 375 3.34 -5.82 30.18
C THR A 375 3.32 -4.66 31.19
N PRO A 376 3.49 -4.86 32.52
CA PRO A 376 3.50 -3.74 33.47
C PRO A 376 4.66 -2.76 33.26
N GLU A 377 5.83 -3.23 32.82
CA GLU A 377 6.98 -2.36 32.51
C GLU A 377 6.68 -1.51 31.28
N LEU A 378 6.16 -2.12 30.21
CA LEU A 378 5.82 -1.41 28.97
C LEU A 378 4.64 -0.43 29.12
N LEU A 379 3.74 -0.69 30.07
CA LEU A 379 2.68 0.26 30.43
C LEU A 379 3.21 1.46 31.22
N ALA A 380 4.34 1.31 31.91
CA ALA A 380 4.94 2.37 32.71
C ALA A 380 5.88 3.25 31.89
N GLU A 381 6.67 2.66 31.00
CA GLU A 381 7.64 3.38 30.16
C GLU A 381 7.78 2.71 28.79
N PRO A 382 7.82 3.50 27.69
CA PRO A 382 8.10 2.97 26.36
C PRO A 382 9.51 2.37 26.30
N GLN A 383 9.62 1.17 25.72
CA GLN A 383 10.88 0.44 25.65
C GLN A 383 11.86 1.05 24.63
N ASN A 384 11.35 1.54 23.50
CA ASN A 384 12.18 2.04 22.40
C ASN A 384 11.89 3.53 22.17
N VAL A 385 12.77 4.40 22.68
CA VAL A 385 12.77 5.83 22.36
C VAL A 385 14.02 6.16 21.55
N ILE A 386 13.87 6.90 20.45
CA ILE A 386 14.97 7.31 19.57
C ILE A 386 15.23 8.82 19.73
N PRO A 387 16.23 9.24 20.54
CA PRO A 387 16.52 10.66 20.80
C PRO A 387 16.73 11.49 19.54
N GLU A 388 17.36 10.92 18.51
CA GLU A 388 17.67 11.63 17.26
C GLU A 388 16.42 12.11 16.52
N ALA A 389 15.28 11.44 16.70
CA ALA A 389 14.01 11.90 16.15
C ALA A 389 13.59 13.23 16.79
N TYR A 390 13.72 13.33 18.11
CA TYR A 390 13.32 14.50 18.88
C TYR A 390 14.29 15.67 18.73
N ASP A 391 15.58 15.41 18.50
CA ASP A 391 16.52 16.46 18.10
C ASP A 391 16.09 17.14 16.79
N LYS A 392 15.63 16.36 15.79
CA LYS A 392 15.07 16.92 14.55
C LYS A 392 13.75 17.68 14.80
N LEU A 393 12.85 17.14 15.62
CA LEU A 393 11.54 17.77 15.90
C LEU A 393 11.67 19.08 16.69
N LYS A 394 12.70 19.20 17.53
CA LYS A 394 13.01 20.41 18.31
C LYS A 394 13.41 21.61 17.45
N ASP A 395 13.97 21.37 16.27
CA ASP A 395 14.43 22.41 15.34
C ASP A 395 13.47 22.61 14.16
N ALA A 396 12.56 21.67 13.92
CA ALA A 396 11.61 21.72 12.82
C ALA A 396 10.61 22.86 12.98
N ARG A 397 10.40 23.61 11.89
CA ARG A 397 9.47 24.76 11.85
C ARG A 397 8.15 24.46 11.16
N TYR A 398 7.98 23.29 10.57
CA TYR A 398 6.74 22.84 9.93
C TYR A 398 6.55 21.34 10.18
N PRO A 399 5.32 20.85 10.47
CA PRO A 399 4.03 21.56 10.53
C PRO A 399 3.88 22.56 11.69
N LEU A 400 2.75 23.27 11.75
CA LEU A 400 2.47 24.30 12.77
C LEU A 400 2.59 23.84 14.23
N ALA A 401 2.43 22.55 14.50
CA ALA A 401 2.59 21.98 15.83
C ALA A 401 4.06 21.86 16.28
N LEU A 402 5.02 22.05 15.37
CA LEU A 402 6.45 22.05 15.64
C LEU A 402 6.96 23.50 15.81
N PRO A 403 8.03 23.71 16.60
CA PRO A 403 8.97 22.72 17.16
C PRO A 403 8.43 21.97 18.39
N PHE A 404 8.87 20.72 18.56
CA PHE A 404 8.53 19.87 19.71
C PHE A 404 9.79 19.43 20.45
N ASP A 405 9.93 19.84 21.72
CA ASP A 405 11.03 19.44 22.60
C ASP A 405 10.52 18.44 23.63
N LEU A 406 10.77 17.14 23.39
CA LEU A 406 10.30 16.07 24.27
C LEU A 406 10.82 16.25 25.70
N TRP A 407 12.09 16.62 25.86
CA TRP A 407 12.72 16.70 27.17
C TRP A 407 12.13 17.83 28.01
N LEU A 408 11.87 18.98 27.39
CA LEU A 408 11.17 20.08 28.06
C LEU A 408 9.74 19.69 28.43
N GLU A 409 9.00 19.03 27.54
CA GLU A 409 7.65 18.55 27.84
C GLU A 409 7.66 17.53 28.97
N THR A 410 8.62 16.61 29.01
CA THR A 410 8.80 15.66 30.12
C THR A 410 9.00 16.41 31.43
N VAL A 411 9.90 17.40 31.47
CA VAL A 411 10.13 18.23 32.66
C VAL A 411 8.84 18.94 33.09
N ARG A 412 8.11 19.56 32.15
CA ARG A 412 6.81 20.19 32.43
C ARG A 412 5.84 19.21 33.08
N ARG A 413 5.69 18.00 32.52
CA ARG A 413 4.78 16.97 33.07
C ARG A 413 5.17 16.51 34.46
N PHE A 414 6.45 16.36 34.75
CA PHE A 414 6.91 16.05 36.12
C PHE A 414 6.56 17.16 37.10
N PHE A 415 6.84 18.42 36.74
CA PHE A 415 6.52 19.58 37.57
C PHE A 415 5.01 19.76 37.80
N ASP A 416 4.21 19.58 36.75
CA ASP A 416 2.74 19.61 36.82
C ASP A 416 2.19 18.51 37.73
N HIS A 417 2.78 17.31 37.71
CA HIS A 417 2.39 16.20 38.60
C HIS A 417 2.56 16.57 40.09
N PHE A 418 3.56 17.38 40.43
CA PHE A 418 3.77 17.92 41.77
C PHE A 418 3.06 19.26 42.01
N GLU A 419 2.11 19.64 41.15
CA GLU A 419 1.35 20.89 41.23
C GLU A 419 2.22 22.15 41.30
N THR A 420 3.45 22.07 40.79
CA THR A 420 4.45 23.15 40.85
C THR A 420 4.95 23.41 39.43
N PRO A 421 4.21 24.17 38.60
CA PRO A 421 4.53 24.32 37.18
C PRO A 421 5.91 24.94 36.97
N LEU A 422 6.60 24.54 35.90
CA LEU A 422 8.00 24.90 35.65
C LEU A 422 8.24 26.41 35.69
N TRP A 423 7.34 27.22 35.11
CA TRP A 423 7.48 28.69 35.13
C TRP A 423 7.55 29.26 36.54
N TRP A 424 6.84 28.68 37.52
CA TRP A 424 6.86 29.14 38.91
C TRP A 424 8.23 28.89 39.53
N VAL A 425 8.82 27.73 39.24
CA VAL A 425 10.16 27.38 39.70
C VAL A 425 11.19 28.33 39.08
N LEU A 426 11.09 28.60 37.79
CA LEU A 426 11.95 29.59 37.13
C LEU A 426 11.78 30.99 37.73
N GLU A 427 10.56 31.41 38.05
CA GLU A 427 10.29 32.70 38.70
C GLU A 427 10.90 32.77 40.12
N LEU A 428 10.79 31.69 40.89
CA LEU A 428 11.33 31.62 42.26
C LEU A 428 12.86 31.65 42.29
N PHE A 429 13.51 30.99 41.33
CA PHE A 429 14.96 30.88 41.22
C PHE A 429 15.57 31.85 40.19
N ARG A 430 14.82 32.88 39.77
CA ARG A 430 15.24 33.79 38.70
C ARG A 430 16.61 34.43 39.03
N PRO A 431 17.58 34.41 38.10
CA PRO A 431 18.91 34.95 38.34
C PRO A 431 18.97 36.48 38.19
N ALA A 432 18.03 37.06 37.44
CA ALA A 432 17.95 38.50 37.17
C ALA A 432 16.50 38.99 37.10
N ASP A 433 16.30 40.29 37.38
CA ASP A 433 15.00 40.96 37.32
C ASP A 433 14.70 41.62 35.96
N ASP A 434 15.71 41.72 35.09
CA ASP A 434 15.56 42.32 33.77
C ASP A 434 14.62 41.50 32.86
N LEU A 435 13.93 42.20 31.95
CA LEU A 435 13.01 41.57 31.00
C LEU A 435 13.76 40.76 29.94
N PHE A 436 14.86 41.32 29.43
CA PHE A 436 15.68 40.76 28.35
C PHE A 436 17.15 40.71 28.78
N PRO A 437 17.96 39.80 28.19
CA PRO A 437 19.39 39.72 28.49
C PRO A 437 20.13 41.02 28.16
N PRO A 438 21.06 41.49 29.02
CA PRO A 438 21.97 42.58 28.71
C PRO A 438 23.01 42.14 27.67
N ALA A 439 23.62 43.10 26.98
CA ALA A 439 24.60 42.84 25.93
C ALA A 439 25.92 42.21 26.45
N ALA A 440 26.25 42.38 27.72
CA ALA A 440 27.46 41.85 28.34
C ALA A 440 27.11 40.98 29.56
N ASN A 441 27.78 39.84 29.68
CA ASN A 441 27.64 38.87 30.78
C ASN A 441 26.19 38.45 31.08
N PRO A 442 25.46 37.86 30.12
CA PRO A 442 24.09 37.45 30.36
C PRO A 442 24.02 36.23 31.31
N GLU A 443 23.15 36.32 32.31
CA GLU A 443 22.63 35.19 33.07
C GLU A 443 21.93 34.13 32.19
N PRO A 444 21.72 32.90 32.69
CA PRO A 444 21.13 31.81 31.91
C PRO A 444 19.72 32.07 31.37
N TYR A 445 18.88 32.82 32.10
CA TYR A 445 17.52 33.18 31.68
C TYR A 445 17.00 34.45 32.37
N TYR A 446 15.95 35.05 31.80
CA TYR A 446 15.36 36.34 32.20
C TYR A 446 13.82 36.27 32.21
N ARG A 447 13.13 37.34 32.64
CA ARG A 447 11.66 37.33 32.76
C ARG A 447 10.94 37.02 31.44
N ALA A 448 11.46 37.41 30.28
CA ALA A 448 10.84 37.07 28.99
C ALA A 448 10.76 35.54 28.78
N ALA A 449 11.78 34.78 29.18
CA ALA A 449 11.77 33.33 29.09
C ALA A 449 10.77 32.72 30.08
N ILE A 450 10.66 33.28 31.29
CA ILE A 450 9.68 32.84 32.30
C ILE A 450 8.25 33.09 31.82
N PHE A 451 7.99 34.25 31.20
CA PHE A 451 6.67 34.56 30.62
C PHE A 451 6.35 33.68 29.43
N ALA A 452 7.32 33.38 28.56
CA ALA A 452 7.14 32.41 27.48
C ALA A 452 6.79 31.02 28.03
N GLU A 453 7.50 30.58 29.07
CA GLU A 453 7.24 29.30 29.75
C GLU A 453 5.85 29.27 30.41
N CYS A 454 5.41 30.37 31.03
CA CYS A 454 4.06 30.51 31.58
C CYS A 454 2.96 30.33 30.51
N LEU A 455 3.25 30.75 29.27
CA LEU A 455 2.36 30.54 28.12
C LEU A 455 2.57 29.17 27.43
N GLY A 456 3.45 28.30 27.97
CA GLY A 456 3.80 27.01 27.41
C GLY A 456 4.65 27.08 26.14
N ILE A 457 5.16 28.25 25.77
CA ILE A 457 5.96 28.48 24.56
C ILE A 457 7.39 28.01 24.82
N SER A 458 7.89 27.06 24.04
CA SER A 458 9.26 26.55 24.19
C SER A 458 10.30 27.58 23.71
N PRO A 459 11.59 27.48 24.10
CA PRO A 459 12.63 28.37 23.60
C PRO A 459 12.74 28.38 22.07
N SER A 460 12.64 27.21 21.42
CA SER A 460 12.65 27.09 19.95
C SER A 460 11.43 27.77 19.31
N GLU A 461 10.25 27.63 19.92
CA GLU A 461 9.02 28.28 19.45
C GLU A 461 9.07 29.79 19.65
N TYR A 462 9.60 30.26 20.79
CA TYR A 462 9.84 31.68 21.06
C TYR A 462 10.76 32.31 20.01
N GLY A 463 11.79 31.58 19.55
CA GLY A 463 12.68 32.00 18.47
C GLY A 463 11.99 32.17 17.11
N ILE A 464 10.81 31.57 16.88
CA ILE A 464 9.99 31.82 15.69
C ILE A 464 9.34 33.20 15.78
N PHE A 465 8.78 33.55 16.94
CA PHE A 465 8.09 34.83 17.15
C PHE A 465 9.04 36.02 17.25
N THR A 466 10.29 35.80 17.68
CA THR A 466 11.28 36.85 17.95
C THR A 466 12.44 36.90 16.95
N SER A 467 12.29 36.23 15.81
CA SER A 467 13.28 36.27 14.73
C SER A 467 13.57 37.72 14.30
N THR A 468 14.84 38.07 14.18
CA THR A 468 15.29 39.41 13.77
C THR A 468 15.02 39.69 12.30
N ASN A 469 15.00 38.65 11.46
CA ASN A 469 14.73 38.73 10.02
C ASN A 469 13.66 37.72 9.61
N PRO A 470 12.39 37.88 10.05
CA PRO A 470 11.38 36.84 9.90
C PRO A 470 10.91 36.66 8.44
N LEU A 471 11.15 37.66 7.57
CA LEU A 471 10.84 37.60 6.14
C LEU A 471 11.85 36.81 5.32
N THR A 472 13.05 36.52 5.83
CA THR A 472 14.07 35.82 5.02
C THR A 472 13.67 34.37 4.73
N ASN A 473 13.08 33.68 5.71
CA ASN A 473 12.78 32.25 5.64
C ASN A 473 11.30 31.92 5.94
N TRP A 474 10.38 32.86 5.68
CA TRP A 474 8.96 32.69 6.01
C TRP A 474 8.32 31.45 5.35
N PHE A 475 8.80 31.07 4.16
CA PHE A 475 8.31 29.94 3.38
C PHE A 475 8.58 28.58 4.05
N GLU A 476 9.60 28.48 4.91
CA GLU A 476 9.91 27.28 5.70
C GLU A 476 8.79 26.99 6.72
N LEU A 477 8.10 28.02 7.22
CA LEU A 477 6.96 27.88 8.15
C LEU A 477 5.76 27.17 7.53
N TYR A 478 5.77 27.01 6.20
CA TYR A 478 4.76 26.31 5.40
C TYR A 478 5.28 25.02 4.78
N GLY A 479 6.54 24.65 5.05
CA GLY A 479 7.17 23.43 4.53
C GLY A 479 7.60 23.52 3.07
N TYR A 480 7.95 24.72 2.58
CA TYR A 480 8.54 24.91 1.25
C TYR A 480 10.05 25.14 1.35
N ALA A 481 10.78 24.78 0.29
CA ALA A 481 12.22 24.95 0.22
C ALA A 481 12.64 26.34 -0.29
N ASN A 482 11.74 27.06 -0.98
CA ASN A 482 11.99 28.41 -1.49
C ASN A 482 10.71 29.24 -1.55
N GLU A 483 10.89 30.56 -1.66
CA GLU A 483 9.80 31.55 -1.66
C GLU A 483 8.90 31.46 -2.91
N ALA A 484 9.46 31.18 -4.08
CA ALA A 484 8.70 31.18 -5.33
C ALA A 484 7.64 30.07 -5.34
N ASP A 485 8.02 28.86 -4.91
CA ASP A 485 7.11 27.72 -4.79
C ASP A 485 6.02 27.99 -3.72
N ALA A 486 6.40 28.63 -2.61
CA ALA A 486 5.47 28.98 -1.55
C ALA A 486 4.42 29.99 -2.04
N LEU A 487 4.83 31.08 -2.71
CA LEU A 487 3.90 32.08 -3.24
C LEU A 487 2.96 31.49 -4.30
N ALA A 488 3.49 30.66 -5.19
CA ALA A 488 2.69 29.99 -6.22
C ALA A 488 1.63 29.07 -5.62
N ALA A 489 2.00 28.30 -4.59
CA ALA A 489 1.10 27.33 -3.96
C ALA A 489 0.11 27.97 -2.97
N LEU A 490 0.57 28.90 -2.13
CA LEU A 490 -0.23 29.50 -1.04
C LEU A 490 -1.24 30.55 -1.52
N LYS A 491 -1.15 30.98 -2.79
CA LYS A 491 -2.21 31.76 -3.44
C LYS A 491 -3.56 31.04 -3.40
N SER A 492 -3.56 29.71 -3.48
CA SER A 492 -4.78 28.90 -3.34
C SER A 492 -5.23 28.85 -1.87
N ALA A 493 -6.45 29.33 -1.59
CA ALA A 493 -7.02 29.31 -0.25
C ALA A 493 -7.14 27.87 0.30
N LYS A 494 -7.39 26.88 -0.59
CA LYS A 494 -7.43 25.45 -0.25
C LYS A 494 -6.06 24.93 0.17
N MET A 495 -4.99 25.31 -0.53
CA MET A 495 -3.64 24.90 -0.16
C MET A 495 -3.21 25.55 1.16
N LEU A 496 -3.48 26.84 1.30
CA LEU A 496 -3.18 27.60 2.50
C LEU A 496 -3.89 27.03 3.74
N SER A 497 -5.20 26.74 3.65
CA SER A 497 -5.96 26.15 4.76
C SER A 497 -5.44 24.78 5.16
N ARG A 498 -5.06 23.93 4.20
CA ARG A 498 -4.43 22.63 4.44
C ARG A 498 -3.07 22.76 5.12
N ARG A 499 -2.22 23.68 4.67
CA ARG A 499 -0.90 23.91 5.29
C ARG A 499 -1.00 24.46 6.70
N LEU A 500 -2.03 25.26 6.98
CA LEU A 500 -2.31 25.83 8.31
C LEU A 500 -3.15 24.90 9.22
N GLY A 501 -3.69 23.80 8.68
CA GLY A 501 -4.62 22.92 9.39
C GLY A 501 -5.81 23.69 9.97
N VAL A 502 -6.39 24.61 9.19
CA VAL A 502 -7.60 25.36 9.55
C VAL A 502 -8.73 25.03 8.58
N SER A 503 -9.95 25.09 9.06
CA SER A 503 -11.16 24.96 8.25
C SER A 503 -11.36 26.18 7.34
N TYR A 504 -12.23 26.03 6.34
CA TYR A 504 -12.57 27.16 5.47
C TYR A 504 -13.25 28.30 6.23
N LYS A 505 -14.14 27.99 7.18
CA LYS A 505 -14.79 29.00 8.02
C LYS A 505 -13.77 29.81 8.81
N GLU A 506 -12.81 29.12 9.41
CA GLU A 506 -11.69 29.75 10.13
C GLU A 506 -10.82 30.58 9.19
N MET A 507 -10.59 30.15 7.94
CA MET A 507 -9.86 30.95 6.95
C MET A 507 -10.57 32.27 6.61
N VAL A 508 -11.90 32.25 6.48
CA VAL A 508 -12.71 33.47 6.26
C VAL A 508 -12.62 34.39 7.47
N GLU A 509 -12.69 33.84 8.69
CA GLU A 509 -12.55 34.60 9.94
C GLU A 509 -11.14 35.20 10.08
N LEU A 510 -10.09 34.45 9.74
CA LEU A 510 -8.71 34.93 9.75
C LEU A 510 -8.50 36.17 8.87
N VAL A 511 -9.03 36.17 7.64
CA VAL A 511 -8.92 37.33 6.73
C VAL A 511 -9.70 38.55 7.24
N ARG A 512 -10.64 38.35 8.16
CA ARG A 512 -11.43 39.41 8.82
C ARG A 512 -10.81 39.91 10.12
N THR A 513 -9.69 39.34 10.58
CA THR A 513 -8.98 39.85 11.77
C THR A 513 -8.28 41.16 11.44
N GLY A 514 -8.29 42.12 12.37
CA GLY A 514 -7.62 43.41 12.17
C GLY A 514 -6.09 43.30 12.18
N PHE A 515 -5.51 42.28 12.80
CA PHE A 515 -4.07 42.03 12.75
C PHE A 515 -3.59 41.65 11.34
N ILE A 516 -4.31 40.73 10.69
CA ILE A 516 -4.01 40.29 9.32
C ILE A 516 -4.46 41.36 8.31
N ASN A 517 -5.63 41.96 8.54
CA ASN A 517 -6.26 42.94 7.66
C ASN A 517 -6.51 44.28 8.39
N PRO A 518 -5.46 45.10 8.61
CA PRO A 518 -5.54 46.33 9.41
C PRO A 518 -6.38 47.44 8.79
N ARG A 519 -6.77 47.31 7.52
CA ARG A 519 -7.63 48.25 6.79
C ARG A 519 -9.10 47.83 6.75
N LEU A 520 -9.48 46.84 7.55
CA LEU A 520 -10.88 46.38 7.65
C LEU A 520 -11.83 47.49 8.15
N ASP A 521 -11.32 48.51 8.85
CA ASP A 521 -12.08 49.70 9.25
C ASP A 521 -12.70 50.43 8.03
N VAL A 522 -12.02 50.41 6.89
CA VAL A 522 -12.53 50.91 5.61
C VAL A 522 -13.72 50.07 5.13
N LEU A 523 -13.70 48.74 5.31
CA LEU A 523 -14.86 47.89 5.02
C LEU A 523 -16.03 48.16 5.96
N VAL A 524 -15.81 48.58 7.21
CA VAL A 524 -16.89 48.96 8.12
C VAL A 524 -17.61 50.21 7.61
N ILE A 525 -16.88 51.17 7.04
CA ILE A 525 -17.46 52.35 6.38
C ILE A 525 -18.27 51.92 5.14
N LEU A 526 -17.72 51.03 4.30
CA LEU A 526 -18.41 50.51 3.12
C LEU A 526 -19.69 49.72 3.49
N ARG A 527 -19.62 48.89 4.54
CA ARG A 527 -20.76 48.13 5.04
C ARG A 527 -21.86 49.00 5.68
N LYS A 528 -21.48 50.11 6.34
CA LYS A 528 -22.46 51.11 6.81
C LYS A 528 -23.21 51.79 5.67
N LEU A 529 -22.54 51.94 4.52
CA LEU A 529 -23.13 52.47 3.29
C LEU A 529 -23.76 51.36 2.43
N ASP A 530 -23.86 50.11 2.91
CA ASP A 530 -24.35 48.93 2.19
C ASP A 530 -23.69 48.71 0.81
N VAL A 531 -22.44 49.17 0.67
CA VAL A 531 -21.61 49.02 -0.54
C VAL A 531 -20.66 47.85 -0.34
N ASP A 532 -20.71 46.86 -1.22
CA ASP A 532 -19.69 45.79 -1.25
C ASP A 532 -18.36 46.33 -1.80
N ALA A 533 -17.24 45.78 -1.33
CA ALA A 533 -15.92 46.18 -1.84
C ALA A 533 -15.82 45.96 -3.36
N ASN A 534 -16.38 44.86 -3.88
CA ASN A 534 -16.40 44.61 -5.32
C ASN A 534 -17.27 45.61 -6.06
N GLU A 535 -18.42 46.03 -5.50
CA GLU A 535 -19.27 47.08 -6.10
C GLU A 535 -18.51 48.40 -6.20
N LEU A 536 -17.76 48.80 -5.17
CA LEU A 536 -16.91 49.99 -5.21
C LEU A 536 -15.83 49.89 -6.30
N PHE A 537 -15.18 48.72 -6.45
CA PHE A 537 -14.17 48.49 -7.49
C PHE A 537 -14.74 48.55 -8.90
N ARG A 538 -15.97 48.04 -9.10
CA ARG A 538 -16.69 48.14 -10.38
C ARG A 538 -17.15 49.56 -10.68
N TYR A 539 -17.62 50.30 -9.67
CA TYR A 539 -18.02 51.71 -9.79
C TYR A 539 -16.84 52.63 -10.16
N LYS A 540 -15.66 52.36 -9.59
CA LYS A 540 -14.42 53.10 -9.84
C LYS A 540 -13.57 52.57 -11.01
N GLU A 541 -14.09 51.61 -11.78
CA GLU A 541 -13.45 51.06 -12.99
C GLU A 541 -12.05 50.48 -12.73
N GLN A 542 -11.85 49.80 -11.60
CA GLN A 542 -10.56 49.22 -11.24
C GLN A 542 -10.18 48.03 -12.14
N SER A 543 -8.91 47.99 -12.54
CA SER A 543 -8.34 46.88 -13.32
C SER A 543 -8.55 45.53 -12.61
N GLY A 544 -9.14 44.55 -13.31
CA GLY A 544 -9.43 43.21 -12.77
C GLY A 544 -10.90 43.00 -12.38
N TYR A 545 -11.72 44.06 -12.40
CA TYR A 545 -13.16 44.01 -12.15
C TYR A 545 -13.94 44.47 -13.39
N GLN A 546 -15.12 43.88 -13.64
CA GLN A 546 -16.02 44.29 -14.72
C GLN A 546 -16.65 45.66 -14.37
N PRO A 547 -16.40 46.74 -15.12
CA PRO A 547 -16.98 48.05 -14.83
C PRO A 547 -18.51 47.99 -14.75
N PHE A 548 -19.12 48.87 -13.96
CA PHE A 548 -20.58 49.04 -14.00
C PHE A 548 -21.06 49.49 -15.38
N SER A 549 -22.15 48.91 -15.86
CA SER A 549 -22.92 49.47 -16.95
C SER A 549 -23.50 50.83 -16.57
N THR A 550 -23.96 51.62 -17.55
CA THR A 550 -24.60 52.92 -17.28
C THR A 550 -25.80 52.78 -16.33
N GLU A 551 -26.59 51.72 -16.52
CA GLU A 551 -27.77 51.40 -15.70
C GLU A 551 -27.38 50.94 -14.27
N GLU A 552 -26.30 50.18 -14.13
CA GLU A 552 -25.77 49.77 -12.82
C GLU A 552 -25.21 50.96 -12.03
N LYS A 553 -24.58 51.94 -12.70
CA LYS A 553 -24.09 53.16 -12.05
C LYS A 553 -25.25 54.01 -11.52
N GLU A 554 -26.30 54.21 -12.30
CA GLU A 554 -27.49 54.96 -11.87
C GLU A 554 -28.17 54.28 -10.68
N ALA A 555 -28.41 52.96 -10.76
CA ALA A 555 -29.02 52.20 -9.66
C ALA A 555 -28.17 52.20 -8.38
N PHE A 556 -26.84 52.17 -8.51
CA PHE A 556 -25.92 52.24 -7.37
C PHE A 556 -25.95 53.63 -6.70
N GLU A 557 -26.00 54.71 -7.49
CA GLU A 557 -26.09 56.06 -6.96
C GLU A 557 -27.45 56.35 -6.30
N ASP A 558 -28.54 55.83 -6.87
CA ASP A 558 -29.88 55.91 -6.28
C ASP A 558 -29.95 55.16 -4.94
N ARG A 559 -29.39 53.95 -4.87
CA ARG A 559 -29.28 53.16 -3.62
C ARG A 559 -28.44 53.90 -2.58
N LEU A 560 -27.33 54.51 -2.98
CA LEU A 560 -26.50 55.31 -2.08
C LEU A 560 -27.27 56.52 -1.54
N ALA A 561 -28.09 57.18 -2.37
CA ALA A 561 -28.94 58.31 -1.96
C ALA A 561 -29.98 57.89 -0.92
N GLU A 562 -30.71 56.80 -1.15
CA GLU A 562 -31.69 56.24 -0.21
C GLU A 562 -31.05 55.88 1.15
N LEU A 563 -29.86 55.28 1.11
CA LEU A 563 -29.13 54.91 2.33
C LEU A 563 -28.63 56.14 3.08
N THR A 564 -28.15 57.18 2.40
CA THR A 564 -27.73 58.42 3.07
C THR A 564 -28.87 59.13 3.80
N GLU A 565 -30.08 59.08 3.24
CA GLU A 565 -31.29 59.62 3.88
C GLU A 565 -31.62 58.84 5.16
N SER A 566 -31.45 57.52 5.16
CA SER A 566 -31.67 56.66 6.34
C SER A 566 -30.68 56.89 7.49
N PHE A 567 -29.47 57.40 7.19
CA PHE A 567 -28.41 57.67 8.17
C PHE A 567 -28.23 59.17 8.49
N ASN A 568 -29.13 60.04 8.01
CA ASN A 568 -29.09 61.49 8.23
C ASN A 568 -27.79 62.15 7.68
N LEU A 569 -27.28 61.63 6.56
CA LEU A 569 -26.11 62.14 5.83
C LEU A 569 -26.55 62.70 4.47
N THR A 570 -25.74 63.59 3.86
CA THR A 570 -25.98 64.01 2.46
C THR A 570 -25.29 63.07 1.47
N LEU A 571 -25.83 62.94 0.25
CA LEU A 571 -25.20 62.15 -0.82
C LEU A 571 -23.77 62.61 -1.12
N ASP A 572 -23.51 63.91 -1.01
CA ASP A 572 -22.17 64.50 -1.18
C ASP A 572 -21.20 64.07 -0.07
N ASP A 573 -21.67 63.93 1.18
CA ASP A 573 -20.85 63.44 2.29
C ASP A 573 -20.47 61.97 2.12
N ALA A 574 -21.40 61.12 1.66
CA ALA A 574 -21.11 59.71 1.39
C ALA A 574 -20.18 59.53 0.19
N LYS A 575 -20.41 60.28 -0.90
CA LYS A 575 -19.49 60.32 -2.04
C LYS A 575 -18.11 60.83 -1.61
N ALA A 576 -18.02 61.86 -0.77
CA ALA A 576 -16.75 62.36 -0.23
C ALA A 576 -16.04 61.35 0.69
N GLN A 577 -16.77 60.58 1.50
CA GLN A 577 -16.20 59.51 2.32
C GLN A 577 -15.68 58.33 1.48
N LEU A 578 -16.45 57.91 0.48
CA LEU A 578 -16.02 56.89 -0.49
C LEU A 578 -14.81 57.36 -1.30
N GLU A 579 -14.80 58.63 -1.72
CA GLU A 579 -13.68 59.24 -2.46
C GLU A 579 -12.45 59.38 -1.57
N THR A 580 -12.60 59.76 -0.30
CA THR A 580 -11.48 59.83 0.66
C THR A 580 -10.90 58.44 0.94
N ALA A 581 -11.77 57.42 1.09
CA ALA A 581 -11.32 56.03 1.24
C ALA A 581 -10.57 55.55 -0.02
N TRP A 582 -11.04 55.92 -1.20
CA TRP A 582 -10.41 55.61 -2.49
C TRP A 582 -9.06 56.31 -2.69
N GLN A 583 -9.02 57.64 -2.53
CA GLN A 583 -7.82 58.47 -2.78
C GLN A 583 -6.69 58.19 -1.79
N THR A 584 -7.01 57.75 -0.58
CA THR A 584 -5.98 57.35 0.39
C THR A 584 -5.34 56.00 0.06
N GLY A 585 -5.81 55.29 -0.98
CA GLY A 585 -5.28 54.00 -1.42
C GLY A 585 -5.50 52.85 -0.42
N ARG A 586 -6.18 53.12 0.70
CA ARG A 586 -6.38 52.17 1.80
C ARG A 586 -7.27 51.01 1.41
N VAL A 587 -8.20 51.23 0.49
CA VAL A 587 -9.10 50.20 -0.04
C VAL A 587 -8.30 49.13 -0.82
N ASN A 588 -7.22 49.52 -1.50
CA ASN A 588 -6.37 48.60 -2.27
C ASN A 588 -5.58 47.62 -1.38
N GLU A 589 -5.35 47.98 -0.11
CA GLU A 589 -4.62 47.16 0.86
C GLU A 589 -5.51 46.14 1.58
N ILE A 590 -6.81 46.09 1.28
CA ILE A 590 -7.74 45.13 1.88
C ILE A 590 -7.46 43.73 1.33
N LEU A 591 -7.27 42.76 2.22
CA LEU A 591 -7.09 41.37 1.85
C LEU A 591 -8.46 40.67 1.66
N LEU A 592 -8.63 39.96 0.55
CA LEU A 592 -9.89 39.29 0.18
C LEU A 592 -9.65 37.83 -0.27
N LEU A 593 -10.66 37.00 -0.06
CA LEU A 593 -10.77 35.68 -0.68
C LEU A 593 -11.59 35.84 -1.96
N ALA A 594 -10.91 35.88 -3.11
CA ALA A 594 -11.53 36.09 -4.41
C ALA A 594 -11.87 34.74 -5.06
N ASP A 595 -13.13 34.56 -5.43
CA ASP A 595 -13.65 33.42 -6.17
C ASP A 595 -14.08 33.87 -7.58
N PRO A 596 -13.38 33.44 -8.64
CA PRO A 596 -13.69 33.85 -10.01
C PRO A 596 -14.96 33.20 -10.59
N ASP A 597 -15.42 32.07 -10.06
CA ASP A 597 -16.50 31.27 -10.68
C ASP A 597 -17.84 31.36 -9.92
N THR A 598 -17.90 32.06 -8.79
CA THR A 598 -19.10 32.28 -7.92
C THR A 598 -19.83 31.01 -7.44
N GLY A 599 -19.36 29.82 -7.79
CA GLY A 599 -19.88 28.54 -7.33
C GLY A 599 -19.32 28.16 -5.96
N CYS A 600 -19.93 27.18 -5.27
CA CYS A 600 -19.45 26.68 -3.98
C CYS A 600 -18.10 25.90 -4.05
N SER A 601 -17.28 26.10 -5.09
CA SER A 601 -16.03 25.35 -5.32
C SER A 601 -14.81 26.15 -4.90
N PHE A 602 -14.24 25.78 -3.75
CA PHE A 602 -13.03 26.40 -3.19
C PHE A 602 -11.73 26.10 -3.94
N ASP A 603 -11.79 25.34 -5.03
CA ASP A 603 -10.62 24.96 -5.80
C ASP A 603 -10.00 26.14 -6.54
N LEU A 604 -10.80 27.17 -6.84
CA LEU A 604 -10.38 28.37 -7.57
C LEU A 604 -10.29 29.62 -6.68
N THR A 605 -10.66 29.52 -5.40
CA THR A 605 -10.58 30.64 -4.47
C THR A 605 -9.13 30.98 -4.17
N THR A 606 -8.80 32.26 -4.31
CA THR A 606 -7.44 32.78 -4.12
C THR A 606 -7.38 33.90 -3.10
N LEU A 607 -6.31 33.92 -2.32
CA LEU A 607 -6.02 35.02 -1.41
C LEU A 607 -5.29 36.14 -2.16
N ARG A 608 -5.91 37.32 -2.25
CA ARG A 608 -5.36 38.47 -2.97
C ARG A 608 -5.76 39.79 -2.32
N TYR A 609 -5.01 40.84 -2.63
CA TYR A 609 -5.41 42.19 -2.31
C TYR A 609 -6.59 42.62 -3.20
N ALA A 610 -7.35 43.58 -2.68
CA ALA A 610 -8.50 44.19 -3.34
C ALA A 610 -8.16 44.81 -4.70
N ASP A 611 -6.92 45.24 -4.91
CA ASP A 611 -6.44 45.77 -6.18
C ASP A 611 -6.02 44.72 -7.22
N GLY A 612 -6.25 43.44 -6.91
CA GLY A 612 -5.91 42.31 -7.77
C GLY A 612 -4.46 41.84 -7.65
N ARG A 613 -3.61 42.49 -6.83
CA ARG A 613 -2.27 41.98 -6.53
C ARG A 613 -2.35 40.73 -5.66
N ASP A 614 -1.44 39.79 -5.88
CA ASP A 614 -1.33 38.61 -5.04
C ASP A 614 -0.85 38.97 -3.62
N ALA A 615 -1.29 38.18 -2.64
CA ALA A 615 -0.81 38.33 -1.27
C ALA A 615 0.72 38.15 -1.21
N ASP A 616 1.39 38.98 -0.42
CA ASP A 616 2.85 38.97 -0.29
C ASP A 616 3.34 38.15 0.90
N ALA A 617 4.66 37.98 0.98
CA ALA A 617 5.35 37.28 2.06
C ALA A 617 4.96 37.75 3.47
N LEU A 618 4.73 39.04 3.65
CA LEU A 618 4.40 39.60 4.96
C LEU A 618 3.01 39.16 5.40
N VAL A 619 2.04 39.11 4.49
CA VAL A 619 0.70 38.57 4.77
C VAL A 619 0.78 37.13 5.22
N PHE A 620 1.51 36.27 4.50
CA PHE A 620 1.66 34.87 4.88
C PHE A 620 2.38 34.71 6.22
N LEU A 621 3.46 35.46 6.46
CA LEU A 621 4.13 35.46 7.76
C LEU A 621 3.15 35.82 8.90
N LYS A 622 2.38 36.90 8.76
CA LYS A 622 1.39 37.33 9.75
C LYS A 622 0.34 36.25 10.00
N ILE A 623 -0.21 35.64 8.95
CA ILE A 623 -1.19 34.56 9.06
C ILE A 623 -0.60 33.38 9.84
N ASN A 624 0.64 32.96 9.51
CA ASN A 624 1.29 31.85 10.18
C ASN A 624 1.47 32.11 11.68
N LEU A 625 2.07 33.27 12.03
CA LEU A 625 2.32 33.64 13.43
C LEU A 625 1.01 33.80 14.22
N PHE A 626 -0.01 34.40 13.61
CA PHE A 626 -1.34 34.51 14.22
C PHE A 626 -1.91 33.12 14.54
N VAL A 627 -1.91 32.20 13.56
CA VAL A 627 -2.49 30.86 13.74
C VAL A 627 -1.71 30.05 14.78
N ARG A 628 -0.38 30.19 14.83
CA ARG A 628 0.45 29.55 15.88
C ARG A 628 0.04 30.04 17.26
N LEU A 629 0.03 31.34 17.47
CA LEU A 629 -0.27 31.93 18.77
C LEU A 629 -1.71 31.61 19.20
N TRP A 630 -2.66 31.75 18.27
CA TRP A 630 -4.06 31.42 18.49
C TRP A 630 -4.23 29.97 18.97
N LYS A 631 -3.65 29.00 18.24
CA LYS A 631 -3.73 27.58 18.60
C LYS A 631 -2.99 27.27 19.90
N LYS A 632 -1.87 27.94 20.17
CA LYS A 632 -1.05 27.72 21.36
C LYS A 632 -1.74 28.19 22.64
N LEU A 633 -2.33 29.39 22.61
CA LEU A 633 -2.97 29.99 23.77
C LEU A 633 -4.38 29.44 24.03
N GLY A 634 -5.00 28.80 23.04
CA GLY A 634 -6.38 28.29 23.15
C GLY A 634 -7.43 29.41 23.27
N TRP A 635 -7.05 30.65 22.95
CA TRP A 635 -7.96 31.81 22.94
C TRP A 635 -8.91 31.75 21.76
N THR A 636 -9.97 32.56 21.79
CA THR A 636 -10.76 32.82 20.59
C THR A 636 -9.93 33.63 19.57
N MET A 637 -10.29 33.55 18.28
CA MET A 637 -9.65 34.39 17.25
C MET A 637 -9.81 35.87 17.57
N GLU A 638 -10.95 36.29 18.12
CA GLU A 638 -11.22 37.68 18.48
C GLU A 638 -10.31 38.17 19.62
N GLU A 639 -10.12 37.37 20.67
CA GLU A 639 -9.20 37.70 21.77
C GLU A 639 -7.75 37.80 21.27
N THR A 640 -7.32 36.84 20.45
CA THR A 640 -5.98 36.83 19.85
C THR A 640 -5.77 38.07 18.97
N ASP A 641 -6.76 38.41 18.15
CA ASP A 641 -6.74 39.57 17.27
C ASP A 641 -6.67 40.88 18.04
N ARG A 642 -7.53 41.07 19.05
CA ARG A 642 -7.52 42.26 19.92
C ARG A 642 -6.18 42.41 20.64
N ALA A 643 -5.64 41.32 21.21
CA ALA A 643 -4.35 41.35 21.88
C ALA A 643 -3.24 41.79 20.92
N LEU A 644 -3.15 41.17 19.74
CA LEU A 644 -2.13 41.50 18.76
C LEU A 644 -2.27 42.92 18.21
N GLN A 645 -3.49 43.42 18.01
CA GLN A 645 -3.73 44.80 17.57
C GLN A 645 -3.26 45.85 18.58
N VAL A 646 -3.42 45.59 19.88
CA VAL A 646 -2.96 46.51 20.94
C VAL A 646 -1.44 46.66 20.93
N PHE A 647 -0.72 45.58 20.62
CA PHE A 647 0.74 45.57 20.58
C PHE A 647 1.33 45.96 19.22
N LEU A 648 0.51 46.24 18.20
CA LEU A 648 0.98 46.83 16.95
C LEU A 648 1.35 48.31 17.17
N PRO A 649 2.56 48.75 16.79
CA PRO A 649 2.92 50.16 16.88
C PRO A 649 1.95 51.01 16.05
N THR A 650 1.43 52.10 16.63
CA THR A 650 0.45 53.01 15.98
C THR A 650 0.98 53.67 14.69
N LYS A 651 2.30 53.63 14.44
CA LYS A 651 2.95 54.09 13.19
C LYS A 651 3.06 53.02 12.10
N SER A 652 2.60 51.79 12.34
CA SER A 652 2.73 50.66 11.40
C SER A 652 1.80 50.71 10.20
N ALA A 653 0.84 51.63 10.18
CA ALA A 653 -0.02 51.87 9.03
C ALA A 653 0.74 52.31 7.75
N ASN A 654 2.06 52.54 7.83
CA ASN A 654 2.93 52.89 6.70
C ASN A 654 4.07 51.87 6.43
N LEU A 655 4.14 50.73 7.14
CA LEU A 655 5.28 49.79 7.07
C LEU A 655 5.25 48.81 5.88
N HIS A 656 4.37 49.01 4.89
CA HIS A 656 4.23 48.16 3.70
C HIS A 656 5.27 48.41 2.59
N ARG A 657 6.28 49.25 2.83
CA ARG A 657 7.37 49.48 1.87
C ARG A 657 8.62 48.69 2.29
N ARG A 658 9.19 47.91 1.36
CA ARG A 658 10.41 47.07 1.47
C ARG A 658 11.66 47.75 2.08
N GLU A 659 11.64 49.05 2.34
CA GLU A 659 12.82 49.88 2.60
C GLU A 659 13.15 50.13 4.08
N HIS A 660 12.32 49.71 5.05
CA HIS A 660 12.50 50.10 6.47
C HIS A 660 12.89 49.01 7.46
N TRP A 661 13.19 47.79 7.02
CA TRP A 661 13.60 46.68 7.90
C TRP A 661 15.13 46.54 8.07
N GLY A 662 15.88 47.65 7.91
CA GLY A 662 17.35 47.66 7.98
C GLY A 662 17.95 48.22 9.28
N SER A 663 17.14 48.75 10.20
CA SER A 663 17.64 49.24 11.49
C SER A 663 16.51 49.39 12.51
N LEU A 664 16.28 48.35 13.30
CA LEU A 664 15.73 48.44 14.65
C LEU A 664 16.37 47.35 15.50
#